data_AF-A0A255TSI1-F1
#
_entry.id   AF-A0A255TSI1-F1
#
_cell.length_a   1.000
_cell.length_b   1.000
_cell.length_c   1.000
_cell.angle_alpha   90.00
_cell.angle_beta   90.00
_cell.angle_gamma   90.00
#
_symmetry.space_group_name_H-M   'P 1'
#
loop_
_entity.id
_entity.type
_entity.pdbx_description
1 polymer ?
#
loop_
_entity_poly.entity_id
_entity_poly.type
_entity_poly.pdbx_seq_one_letter_code
_entity_poly.pdbx_strand_id
1 'polypeptide(L)'
;MNKIIRHLLLCLACLMASTATATAKSKPIFLNNLFYSVNEADGTATLVKAPPQYDYYSNIIYDSILVIPDSVSYEDKKYVVTEIGDSAFYYYANIKNIQLPSTIKTIGNGAFYYSSIEEINLPEGLTVIADDAFCGCMSLDNVVLPESLDSIGHRAFSSCNKLSSIVIPNNTKHIGEWVFYSTGVEYVKLPDNMEVIPMRLLSSCYNLKSIELPKSVKKIGDAAFGSSGLTSINLHEGIEELERWAFSSTDLTEVRLPSTLKKMGVATFERCDKLEKVEFADGFEEIGERTFGHCDKLTTIVMPSSLRKIGRSSFEYCTALTEFTIPATLTEMEGNVFLESALKTLTLEPGNNSFKMEDGVLYSADGKEMYFITDSVNTEYVVPEGVERLAPYVLAGQKYMQGCKLPESLKEIGQGAFARCTSLLGIDIPENVSVIESKAFSYCDSLKEITLPDKVTEIRERCFENCKSLSSVKHGDGIRSYGDYAFSYTAIRDYTVPEGVVELPYGLFMFCDSLNMVKLPSTLKVIGGYAFGYTGIREVVLPDGLREIGERAFTSASVESINIPNSVETIGHWAFGSCKNLKSITLPTGLKQLGTYSLSYCKSLESITIAEGTITALPDYVFCNSTYLSEVNLPSTMRTIGNGCFGNCKSLENIKLPESLKSIGEGAFQGCSFLSELELPEGLEGIHREAFVGSGLKELRIPKSVKWLEVVCFVYATELETVTIDAPLDVLPAWSFYGNTSLKNLYLCDGIERIGNYAMEECPSIETLVLPSSLKYVEYCAVSNCSSLTTIQCNAVTPPDTDEDPFGEELYAQATLVVPQQSVEAYKNHPTWKKFFNINGITTSVEGVNAAPAASQERIYNLKGQEMKTGKGFFIKNGIKELRMF
;
A
#
# COMPACT_ATOMS: atom_id res chain seq x y z
N MET A 1 -5.02 -28.57 -25.80
CA MET A 1 -5.04 -27.38 -26.68
C MET A 1 -6.38 -27.15 -27.39
N ASN A 2 -6.91 -28.07 -28.22
CA ASN A 2 -8.16 -27.82 -28.95
C ASN A 2 -9.45 -27.70 -28.11
N LYS A 3 -9.49 -28.25 -26.88
CA LYS A 3 -10.61 -28.01 -25.94
C LYS A 3 -10.53 -26.64 -25.24
N ILE A 4 -9.32 -26.18 -24.92
CA ILE A 4 -9.07 -24.86 -24.32
C ILE A 4 -9.35 -23.77 -25.36
N ILE A 5 -8.96 -23.98 -26.62
CA ILE A 5 -9.28 -23.07 -27.73
C ILE A 5 -10.79 -23.05 -28.02
N ARG A 6 -11.52 -24.17 -27.85
CA ARG A 6 -12.99 -24.20 -27.98
C ARG A 6 -13.72 -23.54 -26.81
N HIS A 7 -13.22 -23.62 -25.58
CA HIS A 7 -13.75 -22.88 -24.44
C HIS A 7 -13.40 -21.39 -24.52
N LEU A 8 -12.19 -21.03 -24.95
CA LEU A 8 -11.85 -19.64 -25.27
C LEU A 8 -12.65 -19.10 -26.46
N LEU A 9 -13.00 -19.92 -27.46
CA LEU A 9 -13.86 -19.53 -28.58
C LEU A 9 -15.35 -19.52 -28.24
N LEU A 10 -15.83 -20.30 -27.28
CA LEU A 10 -17.21 -20.19 -26.76
C LEU A 10 -17.34 -18.99 -25.81
N CYS A 11 -16.35 -18.75 -24.94
CA CYS A 11 -16.27 -17.53 -24.14
C CYS A 11 -16.07 -16.30 -25.05
N LEU A 12 -15.25 -16.39 -26.11
CA LEU A 12 -15.20 -15.34 -27.14
C LEU A 12 -16.51 -15.26 -27.94
N ALA A 13 -17.27 -16.33 -28.16
CA ALA A 13 -18.55 -16.22 -28.86
C ALA A 13 -19.65 -15.57 -28.00
N CYS A 14 -19.61 -15.76 -26.67
CA CYS A 14 -20.44 -15.01 -25.72
C CYS A 14 -19.95 -13.56 -25.53
N LEU A 15 -18.64 -13.29 -25.62
CA LEU A 15 -18.05 -11.94 -25.64
C LEU A 15 -18.13 -11.26 -27.04
N MET A 16 -18.33 -12.02 -28.12
CA MET A 16 -18.48 -11.52 -29.50
C MET A 16 -19.93 -11.49 -29.98
N ALA A 17 -20.88 -11.97 -29.17
CA ALA A 17 -22.28 -11.59 -29.31
C ALA A 17 -22.59 -10.22 -28.67
N SER A 18 -21.68 -9.65 -27.87
CA SER A 18 -21.82 -8.30 -27.27
C SER A 18 -20.84 -7.26 -27.82
N THR A 19 -19.99 -7.58 -28.80
CA THR A 19 -19.05 -6.61 -29.42
C THR A 19 -19.33 -6.31 -30.89
N ALA A 20 -20.56 -6.54 -31.35
CA ALA A 20 -21.04 -6.09 -32.65
C ALA A 20 -22.01 -4.91 -32.55
N THR A 21 -21.61 -3.83 -31.87
CA THR A 21 -21.84 -2.41 -32.23
C THR A 21 -21.15 -1.54 -31.19
N ALA A 22 -19.89 -1.15 -31.45
CA ALA A 22 -19.36 0.07 -30.86
C ALA A 22 -20.03 1.28 -31.55
N THR A 23 -21.33 1.46 -31.31
CA THR A 23 -22.00 2.74 -31.50
C THR A 23 -21.55 3.64 -30.36
N ALA A 24 -21.13 4.86 -30.68
CA ALA A 24 -20.73 5.88 -29.72
C ALA A 24 -21.72 5.90 -28.53
N LYS A 25 -21.23 5.67 -27.29
CA LYS A 25 -22.07 5.73 -26.09
C LYS A 25 -22.80 7.07 -26.09
N SER A 26 -24.12 7.03 -26.23
CA SER A 26 -24.97 8.21 -26.06
C SER A 26 -24.71 8.79 -24.66
N LYS A 27 -24.75 10.12 -24.51
CA LYS A 27 -24.69 10.73 -23.17
C LYS A 27 -25.80 10.14 -22.28
N PRO A 28 -25.53 9.78 -21.02
CA PRO A 28 -26.56 9.29 -20.10
C PRO A 28 -27.71 10.29 -20.01
N ILE A 29 -28.95 9.79 -20.13
CA ILE A 29 -30.16 10.58 -20.12
C ILE A 29 -30.78 10.50 -18.73
N PHE A 30 -31.01 11.64 -18.11
CA PHE A 30 -31.64 11.70 -16.79
C PHE A 30 -33.17 11.67 -16.95
N LEU A 31 -33.80 10.57 -16.53
CA LEU A 31 -35.24 10.34 -16.59
C LEU A 31 -35.71 9.70 -15.29
N ASN A 32 -36.86 10.12 -14.75
CA ASN A 32 -37.44 9.51 -13.54
C ASN A 32 -36.45 9.40 -12.36
N ASN A 33 -35.64 10.44 -12.16
CA ASN A 33 -34.60 10.52 -11.12
C ASN A 33 -33.43 9.52 -11.25
N LEU A 34 -33.29 8.84 -12.39
CA LEU A 34 -32.22 7.88 -12.68
C LEU A 34 -31.60 8.17 -14.05
N PHE A 35 -30.45 7.56 -14.33
CA PHE A 35 -29.76 7.71 -15.60
C PHE A 35 -29.94 6.48 -16.47
N TYR A 36 -30.26 6.70 -17.75
CA TYR A 36 -30.47 5.65 -18.74
C TYR A 36 -29.62 5.88 -19.98
N SER A 37 -29.19 4.80 -20.62
CA SER A 37 -28.73 4.78 -22.00
C SER A 37 -29.80 4.06 -22.83
N VAL A 38 -30.24 4.69 -23.92
CA VAL A 38 -31.26 4.13 -24.82
C VAL A 38 -30.61 3.60 -26.09
N ASN A 39 -31.06 2.44 -26.55
CA ASN A 39 -30.64 1.85 -27.82
C ASN A 39 -31.76 1.99 -28.85
N GLU A 40 -31.54 2.86 -29.84
CA GLU A 40 -32.51 3.09 -30.92
C GLU A 40 -32.70 1.91 -31.86
N ALA A 41 -31.71 1.01 -31.95
CA ALA A 41 -31.75 -0.10 -32.91
C ALA A 41 -32.72 -1.21 -32.49
N ASP A 42 -32.83 -1.49 -31.20
CA ASP A 42 -33.68 -2.55 -30.65
C ASP A 42 -34.80 -2.03 -29.73
N GLY A 43 -34.85 -0.72 -29.47
CA GLY A 43 -35.89 -0.09 -28.66
C GLY A 43 -35.75 -0.39 -27.16
N THR A 44 -34.54 -0.71 -26.69
CA THR A 44 -34.27 -1.02 -25.28
C THR A 44 -33.61 0.14 -24.54
N ALA A 45 -33.63 0.09 -23.21
CA ALA A 45 -32.94 1.00 -22.33
C ALA A 45 -32.18 0.22 -21.23
N THR A 46 -30.98 0.69 -20.92
CA THR A 46 -30.13 0.21 -19.84
C THR A 46 -30.02 1.29 -18.78
N LEU A 47 -30.24 0.94 -17.51
CA LEU A 47 -30.01 1.84 -16.39
C LEU A 47 -28.49 1.95 -16.15
N VAL A 48 -27.93 3.16 -16.09
CA VAL A 48 -26.47 3.38 -16.04
C VAL A 48 -26.06 4.19 -14.82
N LYS A 49 -24.78 4.07 -14.43
CA LYS A 49 -24.19 4.87 -13.35
C LYS A 49 -24.32 6.38 -13.61
N ALA A 50 -24.62 7.14 -12.57
CA ALA A 50 -24.62 8.60 -12.60
C ALA A 50 -23.22 9.15 -13.00
N PRO A 51 -23.13 10.14 -13.89
CA PRO A 51 -21.86 10.79 -14.23
C PRO A 51 -21.19 11.47 -13.01
N PRO A 52 -19.84 11.61 -12.96
CA PRO A 52 -19.12 12.14 -11.78
C PRO A 52 -19.55 13.53 -11.32
N GLN A 53 -19.96 14.39 -12.24
CA GLN A 53 -20.50 15.72 -11.92
C GLN A 53 -21.87 15.69 -11.21
N TYR A 54 -22.48 14.51 -11.09
CA TYR A 54 -23.76 14.25 -10.44
C TYR A 54 -23.61 13.22 -9.30
N ASP A 55 -22.41 13.01 -8.75
CA ASP A 55 -22.18 11.99 -7.72
C ASP A 55 -22.95 12.27 -6.41
N TYR A 56 -23.38 13.51 -6.18
CA TYR A 56 -24.29 13.88 -5.08
C TYR A 56 -25.62 13.10 -5.09
N TYR A 57 -26.09 12.62 -6.26
CA TYR A 57 -27.35 11.85 -6.36
C TYR A 57 -27.25 10.47 -5.70
N SER A 58 -26.04 9.95 -5.44
CA SER A 58 -25.83 8.71 -4.66
C SER A 58 -26.25 8.84 -3.19
N ASN A 59 -26.37 10.08 -2.69
CA ASN A 59 -26.76 10.38 -1.31
C ASN A 59 -28.26 10.70 -1.16
N ILE A 60 -29.05 10.60 -2.22
CA ILE A 60 -30.50 10.82 -2.10
C ILE A 60 -31.11 9.72 -1.23
N ILE A 61 -31.77 10.15 -0.15
CA ILE A 61 -32.56 9.28 0.70
C ILE A 61 -33.90 9.04 0.00
N TYR A 62 -34.17 7.79 -0.35
CA TYR A 62 -35.50 7.39 -0.82
C TYR A 62 -36.33 6.97 0.40
N ASP A 63 -37.25 7.82 0.82
CA ASP A 63 -38.19 7.53 1.93
C ASP A 63 -39.18 6.38 1.60
N SER A 64 -39.12 5.83 0.38
CA SER A 64 -40.00 4.78 -0.16
C SER A 64 -39.24 3.84 -1.13
N ILE A 65 -39.86 2.72 -1.52
CA ILE A 65 -39.28 1.73 -2.46
C ILE A 65 -38.90 2.41 -3.78
N LEU A 66 -37.67 2.19 -4.26
CA LEU A 66 -37.25 2.65 -5.59
C LEU A 66 -37.86 1.74 -6.67
N VAL A 67 -38.77 2.27 -7.48
CA VAL A 67 -39.43 1.52 -8.55
C VAL A 67 -38.75 1.81 -9.89
N ILE A 68 -38.16 0.79 -10.50
CA ILE A 68 -37.61 0.89 -11.86
C ILE A 68 -38.76 0.62 -12.85
N PRO A 69 -39.06 1.53 -13.79
CA PRO A 69 -40.19 1.37 -14.71
C PRO A 69 -39.89 0.33 -15.79
N ASP A 70 -40.92 -0.38 -16.29
CA ASP A 70 -40.79 -1.31 -17.44
C ASP A 70 -40.27 -0.60 -18.71
N SER A 71 -40.40 0.73 -18.78
CA SER A 71 -40.02 1.53 -19.96
C SER A 71 -39.82 3.01 -19.63
N VAL A 72 -39.01 3.69 -20.43
CA VAL A 72 -38.79 5.15 -20.38
C VAL A 72 -39.10 5.80 -21.73
N SER A 73 -39.50 7.07 -21.71
CA SER A 73 -39.78 7.83 -22.94
C SER A 73 -38.70 8.89 -23.17
N TYR A 74 -38.14 8.94 -24.38
CA TYR A 74 -37.15 9.93 -24.80
C TYR A 74 -37.39 10.31 -26.27
N GLU A 75 -37.44 11.61 -26.58
CA GLU A 75 -37.72 12.15 -27.93
C GLU A 75 -38.94 11.48 -28.61
N ASP A 76 -40.07 11.44 -27.89
CA ASP A 76 -41.36 10.86 -28.33
C ASP A 76 -41.34 9.34 -28.66
N LYS A 77 -40.24 8.64 -28.38
CA LYS A 77 -40.12 7.18 -28.48
C LYS A 77 -40.11 6.53 -27.11
N LYS A 78 -40.67 5.32 -27.02
CA LYS A 78 -40.71 4.49 -25.81
C LYS A 78 -39.66 3.39 -25.90
N TYR A 79 -38.82 3.26 -24.87
CA TYR A 79 -37.76 2.26 -24.76
C TYR A 79 -38.04 1.33 -23.58
N VAL A 80 -37.95 0.01 -23.79
CA VAL A 80 -38.19 -0.99 -22.75
C VAL A 80 -36.93 -1.14 -21.89
N VAL A 81 -37.05 -1.04 -20.56
CA VAL A 81 -35.90 -1.19 -19.67
C VAL A 81 -35.59 -2.67 -19.50
N THR A 82 -34.46 -3.14 -20.03
CA THR A 82 -34.10 -4.56 -20.05
C THR A 82 -32.85 -4.90 -19.24
N GLU A 83 -32.13 -3.90 -18.74
CA GLU A 83 -30.85 -4.11 -18.08
C GLU A 83 -30.63 -3.11 -16.94
N ILE A 84 -30.10 -3.60 -15.83
CA ILE A 84 -29.39 -2.78 -14.85
C ILE A 84 -27.92 -2.84 -15.21
N GLY A 85 -27.35 -1.75 -15.72
CA GLY A 85 -26.00 -1.73 -16.26
C GLY A 85 -24.90 -1.78 -15.19
N ASP A 86 -23.66 -1.78 -15.66
CA ASP A 86 -22.49 -1.83 -14.78
C ASP A 86 -22.48 -0.67 -13.76
N SER A 87 -22.21 -0.99 -12.49
CA SER A 87 -22.05 -0.03 -11.39
C SER A 87 -23.21 0.94 -11.19
N ALA A 88 -24.42 0.59 -11.67
CA ALA A 88 -25.56 1.50 -11.69
C ALA A 88 -25.93 2.08 -10.32
N PHE A 89 -25.79 1.25 -9.27
CA PHE A 89 -26.02 1.56 -7.86
C PHE A 89 -24.78 1.31 -6.99
N TYR A 90 -23.58 1.49 -7.55
CA TYR A 90 -22.30 1.31 -6.83
C TYR A 90 -22.20 2.21 -5.58
N TYR A 91 -22.05 1.61 -4.38
CA TYR A 91 -22.00 2.27 -3.06
C TYR A 91 -23.25 3.07 -2.65
N TYR A 92 -24.43 2.72 -3.16
CA TYR A 92 -25.66 3.39 -2.75
C TYR A 92 -26.07 2.98 -1.33
N ALA A 93 -25.68 3.80 -0.35
CA ALA A 93 -25.91 3.54 1.08
C ALA A 93 -27.36 3.76 1.53
N ASN A 94 -28.18 4.46 0.72
CA ASN A 94 -29.53 4.89 1.13
C ASN A 94 -30.67 4.15 0.43
N ILE A 95 -30.39 3.20 -0.49
CA ILE A 95 -31.41 2.37 -1.14
C ILE A 95 -31.51 1.05 -0.39
N LYS A 96 -32.64 0.84 0.30
CA LYS A 96 -32.94 -0.40 1.03
C LYS A 96 -33.80 -1.39 0.23
N ASN A 97 -34.73 -0.87 -0.56
CA ASN A 97 -35.70 -1.69 -1.30
C ASN A 97 -35.79 -1.18 -2.74
N ILE A 98 -35.67 -2.10 -3.70
CA ILE A 98 -35.79 -1.81 -5.12
C ILE A 98 -36.77 -2.78 -5.77
N GLN A 99 -37.69 -2.25 -6.57
CA GLN A 99 -38.61 -3.05 -7.37
C GLN A 99 -38.15 -3.04 -8.83
N LEU A 100 -37.76 -4.21 -9.32
CA LEU A 100 -37.34 -4.41 -10.71
C LEU A 100 -38.56 -4.77 -11.60
N PRO A 101 -38.62 -4.27 -12.83
CA PRO A 101 -39.66 -4.65 -13.79
C PRO A 101 -39.40 -6.05 -14.34
N SER A 102 -40.47 -6.73 -14.77
CA SER A 102 -40.39 -8.08 -15.37
C SER A 102 -39.59 -8.13 -16.69
N THR A 103 -39.30 -6.96 -17.26
CA THR A 103 -38.56 -6.80 -18.51
C THR A 103 -37.04 -6.94 -18.34
N ILE A 104 -36.50 -6.89 -17.11
CA ILE A 104 -35.05 -7.04 -16.86
C ILE A 104 -34.57 -8.43 -17.26
N LYS A 105 -33.52 -8.48 -18.08
CA LYS A 105 -32.83 -9.68 -18.57
C LYS A 105 -31.44 -9.86 -17.99
N THR A 106 -30.79 -8.76 -17.59
CA THR A 106 -29.41 -8.76 -17.11
C THR A 106 -29.22 -7.75 -15.98
N ILE A 107 -28.41 -8.14 -14.99
CA ILE A 107 -27.83 -7.26 -13.98
C ILE A 107 -26.31 -7.24 -14.20
N GLY A 108 -25.77 -6.05 -14.48
CA GLY A 108 -24.39 -5.81 -14.89
C GLY A 108 -23.38 -5.84 -13.76
N ASN A 109 -22.11 -5.65 -14.13
CA ASN A 109 -20.97 -5.82 -13.24
C ASN A 109 -20.98 -4.78 -12.12
N GLY A 110 -20.89 -5.23 -10.88
CA GLY A 110 -20.93 -4.35 -9.70
C GLY A 110 -22.19 -3.50 -9.61
N ALA A 111 -23.30 -3.90 -10.25
CA ALA A 111 -24.52 -3.10 -10.35
C ALA A 111 -25.01 -2.58 -9.00
N PHE A 112 -24.89 -3.37 -7.94
CA PHE A 112 -25.26 -3.07 -6.56
C PHE A 112 -24.09 -3.20 -5.58
N TYR A 113 -22.84 -3.14 -6.06
CA TYR A 113 -21.66 -3.30 -5.22
C TYR A 113 -21.70 -2.40 -3.97
N TYR A 114 -21.55 -2.97 -2.77
CA TYR A 114 -21.64 -2.29 -1.47
C TYR A 114 -22.91 -1.46 -1.27
N SER A 115 -24.02 -1.84 -1.90
CA SER A 115 -25.33 -1.21 -1.67
C SER A 115 -25.97 -1.69 -0.38
N SER A 116 -26.78 -0.83 0.26
CA SER A 116 -27.50 -1.14 1.50
C SER A 116 -28.86 -1.82 1.29
N ILE A 117 -29.02 -2.53 0.16
CA ILE A 117 -30.26 -3.24 -0.17
C ILE A 117 -30.50 -4.36 0.86
N GLU A 118 -31.71 -4.42 1.38
CA GLU A 118 -32.18 -5.40 2.36
C GLU A 118 -32.93 -6.57 1.68
N GLU A 119 -33.74 -6.25 0.66
CA GLU A 119 -34.50 -7.22 -0.14
C GLU A 119 -34.52 -6.80 -1.62
N ILE A 120 -34.41 -7.78 -2.52
CA ILE A 120 -34.63 -7.59 -3.95
C ILE A 120 -35.35 -8.79 -4.56
N ASN A 121 -36.46 -8.51 -5.25
CA ASN A 121 -37.21 -9.51 -6.00
C ASN A 121 -36.68 -9.54 -7.44
N LEU A 122 -35.93 -10.59 -7.78
CA LEU A 122 -35.39 -10.79 -9.12
C LEU A 122 -36.49 -11.32 -10.05
N PRO A 123 -36.72 -10.69 -11.21
CA PRO A 123 -37.85 -11.03 -12.06
C PRO A 123 -37.64 -12.34 -12.84
N GLU A 124 -38.72 -13.07 -13.04
CA GLU A 124 -38.76 -14.18 -14.00
C GLU A 124 -38.43 -13.69 -15.41
N GLY A 125 -37.52 -14.39 -16.08
CA GLY A 125 -36.93 -13.98 -17.35
C GLY A 125 -35.57 -13.28 -17.24
N LEU A 126 -35.08 -13.00 -16.02
CA LEU A 126 -33.67 -12.64 -15.78
C LEU A 126 -32.78 -13.84 -16.13
N THR A 127 -31.76 -13.61 -16.94
CA THR A 127 -30.86 -14.66 -17.46
C THR A 127 -29.43 -14.54 -16.93
N VAL A 128 -28.98 -13.34 -16.57
CA VAL A 128 -27.60 -13.10 -16.15
C VAL A 128 -27.53 -12.18 -14.94
N ILE A 129 -26.79 -12.61 -13.91
CA ILE A 129 -26.24 -11.77 -12.85
C ILE A 129 -24.72 -11.75 -13.07
N ALA A 130 -24.16 -10.59 -13.39
CA ALA A 130 -22.75 -10.45 -13.76
C ALA A 130 -21.82 -10.39 -12.53
N ASP A 131 -20.53 -10.16 -12.76
CA ASP A 131 -19.50 -10.19 -11.73
C ASP A 131 -19.71 -9.08 -10.69
N ASP A 132 -19.47 -9.39 -9.42
CA ASP A 132 -19.57 -8.47 -8.28
C ASP A 132 -20.96 -7.79 -8.11
N ALA A 133 -22.00 -8.25 -8.82
CA ALA A 133 -23.29 -7.55 -8.95
C ALA A 133 -23.91 -7.14 -7.61
N PHE A 134 -23.87 -7.99 -6.58
CA PHE A 134 -24.33 -7.72 -5.20
C PHE A 134 -23.21 -7.86 -4.17
N CYS A 135 -21.95 -7.82 -4.61
CA CYS A 135 -20.80 -7.98 -3.71
C CYS A 135 -20.79 -6.86 -2.65
N GLY A 136 -20.68 -7.22 -1.38
CA GLY A 136 -20.69 -6.29 -0.26
C GLY A 136 -22.08 -5.77 0.12
N CYS A 137 -23.18 -6.31 -0.42
CA CYS A 137 -24.53 -6.03 0.06
C CYS A 137 -24.79 -6.67 1.44
N MET A 138 -24.15 -6.14 2.48
CA MET A 138 -24.13 -6.71 3.83
C MET A 138 -25.51 -6.75 4.50
N SER A 139 -26.44 -5.93 4.04
CA SER A 139 -27.82 -5.87 4.54
C SER A 139 -28.77 -6.85 3.84
N LEU A 140 -28.37 -7.42 2.70
CA LEU A 140 -29.23 -8.29 1.90
C LEU A 140 -29.50 -9.59 2.67
N ASP A 141 -30.76 -9.77 3.06
CA ASP A 141 -31.23 -10.91 3.86
C ASP A 141 -31.86 -11.98 2.96
N ASN A 142 -32.68 -11.55 2.01
CA ASN A 142 -33.45 -12.44 1.15
C ASN A 142 -33.27 -12.10 -0.34
N VAL A 143 -32.90 -13.11 -1.13
CA VAL A 143 -32.91 -13.06 -2.60
C VAL A 143 -33.37 -14.41 -3.14
N VAL A 144 -34.35 -14.37 -4.04
CA VAL A 144 -34.83 -15.56 -4.76
C VAL A 144 -34.28 -15.52 -6.18
N LEU A 145 -33.48 -16.52 -6.54
CA LEU A 145 -32.94 -16.65 -7.90
C LEU A 145 -34.02 -17.27 -8.81
N PRO A 146 -34.36 -16.65 -9.97
CA PRO A 146 -35.43 -17.13 -10.84
C PRO A 146 -35.00 -18.35 -11.66
N GLU A 147 -35.95 -19.22 -12.03
CA GLU A 147 -35.66 -20.47 -12.77
C GLU A 147 -35.13 -20.24 -14.20
N SER A 148 -35.29 -19.02 -14.72
CA SER A 148 -34.75 -18.56 -16.01
C SER A 148 -33.25 -18.22 -15.99
N LEU A 149 -32.61 -18.24 -14.81
CA LEU A 149 -31.22 -17.80 -14.65
C LEU A 149 -30.24 -18.77 -15.33
N ASP A 150 -29.48 -18.26 -16.30
CA ASP A 150 -28.47 -19.02 -17.02
C ASP A 150 -27.08 -18.91 -16.35
N SER A 151 -26.74 -17.74 -15.80
CA SER A 151 -25.39 -17.44 -15.31
C SER A 151 -25.36 -16.57 -14.05
N ILE A 152 -24.46 -16.90 -13.13
CA ILE A 152 -24.08 -16.11 -11.95
C ILE A 152 -22.57 -15.82 -12.04
N GLY A 153 -22.20 -14.54 -12.03
CA GLY A 153 -20.82 -14.07 -12.19
C GLY A 153 -19.94 -14.27 -10.96
N HIS A 154 -18.64 -14.04 -11.13
CA HIS A 154 -17.63 -14.08 -10.08
C HIS A 154 -18.01 -13.12 -8.93
N ARG A 155 -17.91 -13.55 -7.67
CA ARG A 155 -18.23 -12.74 -6.47
C ARG A 155 -19.64 -12.12 -6.43
N ALA A 156 -20.58 -12.58 -7.25
CA ALA A 156 -21.88 -11.92 -7.41
C ALA A 156 -22.63 -11.65 -6.09
N PHE A 157 -22.51 -12.50 -5.08
CA PHE A 157 -23.12 -12.33 -3.75
C PHE A 157 -22.08 -12.38 -2.61
N SER A 158 -20.80 -12.11 -2.92
CA SER A 158 -19.73 -12.13 -1.92
C SER A 158 -20.00 -11.10 -0.82
N SER A 159 -19.76 -11.45 0.44
CA SER A 159 -19.94 -10.58 1.61
C SER A 159 -21.39 -10.10 1.84
N CYS A 160 -22.39 -10.82 1.33
CA CYS A 160 -23.79 -10.67 1.74
C CYS A 160 -24.01 -11.34 3.11
N ASN A 161 -23.55 -10.68 4.18
CA ASN A 161 -23.43 -11.26 5.51
C ASN A 161 -24.76 -11.65 6.18
N LYS A 162 -25.88 -11.06 5.76
CA LYS A 162 -27.22 -11.42 6.26
C LYS A 162 -27.93 -12.50 5.45
N LEU A 163 -27.44 -12.81 4.25
CA LEU A 163 -28.07 -13.80 3.38
C LEU A 163 -28.02 -15.18 4.05
N SER A 164 -29.17 -15.66 4.52
CA SER A 164 -29.27 -16.86 5.36
C SER A 164 -29.52 -18.14 4.55
N SER A 165 -30.12 -18.02 3.37
CA SER A 165 -30.47 -19.17 2.52
C SER A 165 -30.36 -18.83 1.05
N ILE A 166 -29.89 -19.78 0.24
CA ILE A 166 -29.91 -19.64 -1.22
C ILE A 166 -30.20 -20.97 -1.91
N VAL A 167 -31.04 -20.90 -2.95
CA VAL A 167 -31.32 -22.03 -3.85
C VAL A 167 -30.83 -21.63 -5.24
N ILE A 168 -29.84 -22.36 -5.76
CA ILE A 168 -29.33 -22.13 -7.12
C ILE A 168 -30.19 -22.95 -8.09
N PRO A 169 -30.83 -22.33 -9.10
CA PRO A 169 -31.71 -23.02 -10.03
C PRO A 169 -30.98 -24.09 -10.85
N ASN A 170 -31.67 -25.19 -11.16
CA ASN A 170 -31.09 -26.33 -11.89
C ASN A 170 -30.66 -26.00 -13.33
N ASN A 171 -31.22 -24.95 -13.92
CA ASN A 171 -30.89 -24.49 -15.27
C ASN A 171 -29.65 -23.59 -15.32
N THR A 172 -29.08 -23.21 -14.17
CA THR A 172 -27.90 -22.33 -14.11
C THR A 172 -26.68 -23.05 -14.70
N LYS A 173 -26.26 -22.64 -15.90
CA LYS A 173 -25.17 -23.27 -16.66
C LYS A 173 -23.80 -22.81 -16.18
N HIS A 174 -23.70 -21.57 -15.71
CA HIS A 174 -22.44 -20.95 -15.33
C HIS A 174 -22.56 -20.38 -13.91
N ILE A 175 -21.70 -20.85 -13.01
CA ILE A 175 -21.58 -20.34 -11.64
C ILE A 175 -20.13 -19.94 -11.47
N GLY A 176 -19.90 -18.66 -11.24
CA GLY A 176 -18.58 -18.10 -11.04
C GLY A 176 -17.91 -18.60 -9.77
N GLU A 177 -16.68 -18.15 -9.57
CA GLU A 177 -15.94 -18.40 -8.33
C GLU A 177 -16.32 -17.36 -7.27
N TRP A 178 -16.12 -17.68 -5.99
CA TRP A 178 -16.37 -16.77 -4.85
C TRP A 178 -17.81 -16.26 -4.71
N VAL A 179 -18.80 -16.87 -5.39
CA VAL A 179 -20.16 -16.33 -5.50
C VAL A 179 -20.79 -16.04 -4.13
N PHE A 180 -20.66 -16.96 -3.17
CA PHE A 180 -21.18 -16.79 -1.81
C PHE A 180 -20.07 -16.69 -0.76
N TYR A 181 -18.88 -16.22 -1.16
CA TYR A 181 -17.77 -16.01 -0.24
C TYR A 181 -18.18 -15.11 0.92
N SER A 182 -17.87 -15.51 2.16
CA SER A 182 -18.15 -14.73 3.37
C SER A 182 -19.61 -14.31 3.51
N THR A 183 -20.57 -15.17 3.15
CA THR A 183 -22.00 -14.93 3.36
C THR A 183 -22.51 -15.54 4.66
N GLY A 184 -23.70 -15.10 5.09
CA GLY A 184 -24.37 -15.59 6.30
C GLY A 184 -25.07 -16.95 6.14
N VAL A 185 -24.87 -17.65 5.02
CA VAL A 185 -25.71 -18.78 4.62
C VAL A 185 -25.65 -19.94 5.61
N GLU A 186 -26.83 -20.41 5.99
CA GLU A 186 -27.06 -21.63 6.78
C GLU A 186 -27.49 -22.79 5.88
N TYR A 187 -28.21 -22.50 4.79
CA TYR A 187 -28.70 -23.48 3.84
C TYR A 187 -28.38 -23.08 2.40
N VAL A 188 -27.81 -24.01 1.64
CA VAL A 188 -27.51 -23.85 0.21
C VAL A 188 -27.96 -25.08 -0.55
N LYS A 189 -28.81 -24.90 -1.57
CA LYS A 189 -29.11 -25.96 -2.53
C LYS A 189 -28.32 -25.74 -3.82
N LEU A 190 -27.44 -26.68 -4.13
CA LEU A 190 -26.67 -26.73 -5.37
C LEU A 190 -27.50 -27.33 -6.52
N PRO A 191 -27.22 -27.00 -7.79
CA PRO A 191 -27.87 -27.61 -8.95
C PRO A 191 -27.58 -29.11 -9.06
N ASP A 192 -28.61 -29.90 -9.39
CA ASP A 192 -28.53 -31.37 -9.42
C ASP A 192 -27.51 -31.93 -10.44
N ASN A 193 -27.19 -31.15 -11.49
CA ASN A 193 -26.26 -31.53 -12.56
C ASN A 193 -24.85 -30.92 -12.41
N MET A 194 -24.55 -30.29 -11.26
CA MET A 194 -23.24 -29.67 -11.02
C MET A 194 -22.14 -30.73 -10.97
N GLU A 195 -21.18 -30.67 -11.89
CA GLU A 195 -20.01 -31.57 -11.90
C GLU A 195 -18.81 -31.02 -11.10
N VAL A 196 -18.70 -29.70 -10.98
CA VAL A 196 -17.58 -29.02 -10.33
C VAL A 196 -18.11 -27.97 -9.38
N ILE A 197 -17.67 -28.00 -8.12
CA ILE A 197 -17.89 -26.91 -7.16
C ILE A 197 -16.78 -25.87 -7.37
N PRO A 198 -17.09 -24.62 -7.77
CA PRO A 198 -16.10 -23.60 -8.09
C PRO A 198 -15.21 -23.19 -6.91
N MET A 199 -14.06 -22.56 -7.22
CA MET A 199 -13.16 -21.99 -6.23
C MET A 199 -13.94 -21.06 -5.28
N ARG A 200 -13.76 -21.30 -3.98
CA ARG A 200 -14.27 -20.47 -2.88
C ARG A 200 -15.77 -20.19 -2.92
N LEU A 201 -16.57 -21.07 -3.54
CA LEU A 201 -18.01 -20.89 -3.67
C LEU A 201 -18.68 -20.54 -2.33
N LEU A 202 -18.30 -21.24 -1.26
CA LEU A 202 -18.86 -21.14 0.10
C LEU A 202 -17.77 -20.96 1.16
N SER A 203 -16.63 -20.38 0.79
CA SER A 203 -15.57 -20.09 1.74
C SER A 203 -16.00 -18.98 2.72
N SER A 204 -15.53 -19.06 3.96
CA SER A 204 -15.87 -18.14 5.06
C SER A 204 -17.37 -18.07 5.40
N CYS A 205 -18.16 -19.08 5.02
CA CYS A 205 -19.57 -19.22 5.42
C CYS A 205 -19.66 -19.87 6.81
N TYR A 206 -19.43 -19.10 7.88
CA TYR A 206 -19.30 -19.61 9.26
C TYR A 206 -20.59 -20.24 9.83
N ASN A 207 -21.75 -19.90 9.26
CA ASN A 207 -23.04 -20.41 9.69
C ASN A 207 -23.43 -21.74 9.01
N LEU A 208 -22.80 -22.08 7.87
CA LEU A 208 -23.10 -23.30 7.12
C LEU A 208 -22.63 -24.55 7.88
N LYS A 209 -23.56 -25.33 8.44
CA LYS A 209 -23.20 -26.52 9.26
C LYS A 209 -23.12 -27.82 8.47
N SER A 210 -23.88 -27.94 7.39
CA SER A 210 -23.90 -29.10 6.51
C SER A 210 -24.27 -28.67 5.09
N ILE A 211 -23.86 -29.46 4.10
CA ILE A 211 -24.29 -29.30 2.71
C ILE A 211 -24.53 -30.66 2.07
N GLU A 212 -25.58 -30.77 1.26
CA GLU A 212 -25.82 -31.93 0.42
C GLU A 212 -25.11 -31.75 -0.92
N LEU A 213 -24.16 -32.63 -1.22
CA LEU A 213 -23.47 -32.63 -2.52
C LEU A 213 -24.30 -33.39 -3.57
N PRO A 214 -24.59 -32.80 -4.74
CA PRO A 214 -25.21 -33.53 -5.85
C PRO A 214 -24.34 -34.72 -6.28
N LYS A 215 -24.96 -35.86 -6.60
CA LYS A 215 -24.23 -37.09 -7.02
C LYS A 215 -23.39 -36.92 -8.30
N SER A 216 -23.64 -35.86 -9.07
CA SER A 216 -22.87 -35.51 -10.27
C SER A 216 -21.52 -34.87 -9.97
N VAL A 217 -21.29 -34.40 -8.73
CA VAL A 217 -20.05 -33.70 -8.36
C VAL A 217 -18.87 -34.66 -8.46
N LYS A 218 -17.89 -34.30 -9.28
CA LYS A 218 -16.62 -35.03 -9.45
C LYS A 218 -15.45 -34.28 -8.83
N LYS A 219 -15.55 -32.95 -8.74
CA LYS A 219 -14.45 -32.08 -8.32
C LYS A 219 -14.91 -30.99 -7.36
N ILE A 220 -14.13 -30.78 -6.31
CA ILE A 220 -14.28 -29.68 -5.37
C ILE A 220 -13.09 -28.73 -5.51
N GLY A 221 -13.36 -27.50 -5.94
CA GLY A 221 -12.34 -26.50 -6.28
C GLY A 221 -11.61 -25.87 -5.09
N ASP A 222 -10.58 -25.08 -5.39
CA ASP A 222 -9.70 -24.43 -4.41
C ASP A 222 -10.50 -23.67 -3.36
N ALA A 223 -10.24 -23.98 -2.08
CA ALA A 223 -10.92 -23.40 -0.92
C ALA A 223 -12.46 -23.35 -1.03
N ALA A 224 -13.12 -24.23 -1.79
CA ALA A 224 -14.57 -24.18 -2.03
C ALA A 224 -15.41 -24.05 -0.75
N PHE A 225 -14.96 -24.70 0.33
CA PHE A 225 -15.56 -24.66 1.67
C PHE A 225 -14.58 -24.18 2.75
N GLY A 226 -13.45 -23.58 2.37
CA GLY A 226 -12.42 -23.16 3.31
C GLY A 226 -12.95 -22.12 4.30
N SER A 227 -12.66 -22.28 5.60
CA SER A 227 -13.15 -21.45 6.69
C SER A 227 -14.67 -21.43 6.86
N SER A 228 -15.39 -22.43 6.33
CA SER A 228 -16.83 -22.59 6.57
C SER A 228 -17.11 -23.28 7.91
N GLY A 229 -18.33 -23.12 8.43
CA GLY A 229 -18.77 -23.73 9.69
C GLY A 229 -19.15 -25.22 9.61
N LEU A 230 -18.74 -25.92 8.53
CA LEU A 230 -19.17 -27.29 8.25
C LEU A 230 -18.71 -28.23 9.36
N THR A 231 -19.65 -28.94 9.99
CA THR A 231 -19.35 -29.94 11.03
C THR A 231 -19.34 -31.37 10.49
N SER A 232 -19.98 -31.60 9.34
CA SER A 232 -19.98 -32.88 8.64
C SER A 232 -20.10 -32.67 7.14
N ILE A 233 -19.58 -33.63 6.37
CA ILE A 233 -19.74 -33.68 4.92
C ILE A 233 -19.75 -35.11 4.41
N ASN A 234 -20.62 -35.41 3.44
CA ASN A 234 -20.66 -36.69 2.76
C ASN A 234 -19.95 -36.60 1.40
N LEU A 235 -18.72 -37.12 1.33
CA LEU A 235 -17.96 -37.24 0.10
C LEU A 235 -18.31 -38.57 -0.59
N HIS A 236 -19.21 -38.53 -1.57
CA HIS A 236 -19.68 -39.74 -2.26
C HIS A 236 -18.63 -40.34 -3.21
N GLU A 237 -18.82 -41.60 -3.61
CA GLU A 237 -17.93 -42.38 -4.50
C GLU A 237 -17.75 -41.83 -5.93
N GLY A 238 -18.33 -40.67 -6.26
CA GLY A 238 -18.14 -40.02 -7.56
C GLY A 238 -17.07 -38.93 -7.55
N ILE A 239 -16.53 -38.58 -6.38
CA ILE A 239 -15.57 -37.49 -6.21
C ILE A 239 -14.16 -37.98 -6.55
N GLU A 240 -13.59 -37.43 -7.62
CA GLU A 240 -12.30 -37.81 -8.19
C GLU A 240 -11.19 -36.83 -7.79
N GLU A 241 -11.52 -35.59 -7.42
CA GLU A 241 -10.54 -34.53 -7.15
C GLU A 241 -10.99 -33.56 -6.04
N LEU A 242 -10.10 -33.35 -5.06
CA LEU A 242 -10.18 -32.28 -4.05
C LEU A 242 -8.97 -31.35 -4.24
N GLU A 243 -9.23 -30.07 -4.51
CA GLU A 243 -8.16 -29.08 -4.72
C GLU A 243 -7.59 -28.51 -3.41
N ARG A 244 -6.67 -27.56 -3.56
CA ARG A 244 -5.98 -26.86 -2.47
C ARG A 244 -7.00 -26.27 -1.49
N TRP A 245 -6.73 -26.36 -0.19
CA TRP A 245 -7.54 -25.73 0.87
C TRP A 245 -9.05 -26.02 0.87
N ALA A 246 -9.55 -27.00 0.10
CA ALA A 246 -10.98 -27.15 -0.18
C ALA A 246 -11.85 -27.17 1.10
N PHE A 247 -11.32 -27.73 2.19
CA PHE A 247 -11.93 -27.81 3.52
C PHE A 247 -11.08 -27.21 4.64
N SER A 248 -10.07 -26.39 4.33
CA SER A 248 -9.17 -25.84 5.35
C SER A 248 -9.95 -25.03 6.38
N SER A 249 -9.60 -25.10 7.67
CA SER A 249 -10.25 -24.34 8.74
C SER A 249 -11.76 -24.56 8.87
N THR A 250 -12.24 -25.77 8.56
CA THR A 250 -13.63 -26.16 8.79
C THR A 250 -13.83 -26.76 10.18
N ASP A 251 -15.09 -26.82 10.62
CA ASP A 251 -15.49 -27.38 11.91
C ASP A 251 -15.69 -28.92 11.87
N LEU A 252 -15.21 -29.60 10.82
CA LEU A 252 -15.41 -31.03 10.58
C LEU A 252 -14.87 -31.85 11.75
N THR A 253 -15.64 -32.82 12.23
CA THR A 253 -15.21 -33.75 13.30
C THR A 253 -14.70 -35.08 12.77
N GLU A 254 -15.24 -35.53 11.64
CA GLU A 254 -14.79 -36.72 10.93
C GLU A 254 -14.89 -36.55 9.41
N VAL A 255 -14.01 -37.23 8.67
CA VAL A 255 -14.04 -37.29 7.21
C VAL A 255 -13.78 -38.71 6.73
N ARG A 256 -14.57 -39.14 5.74
CA ARG A 256 -14.35 -40.36 4.97
C ARG A 256 -14.03 -40.00 3.52
N LEU A 257 -12.87 -40.41 3.03
CA LEU A 257 -12.41 -40.15 1.67
C LEU A 257 -12.79 -41.33 0.75
N PRO A 258 -13.44 -41.06 -0.40
CA PRO A 258 -13.98 -42.11 -1.27
C PRO A 258 -12.90 -42.85 -2.05
N SER A 259 -13.23 -44.04 -2.56
CA SER A 259 -12.29 -44.93 -3.29
C SER A 259 -11.86 -44.38 -4.66
N THR A 260 -12.65 -43.46 -5.23
CA THR A 260 -12.35 -42.79 -6.49
C THR A 260 -11.31 -41.69 -6.37
N LEU A 261 -10.99 -41.24 -5.15
CA LEU A 261 -9.98 -40.22 -4.89
C LEU A 261 -8.60 -40.86 -4.75
N LYS A 262 -7.68 -40.55 -5.67
CA LYS A 262 -6.30 -41.09 -5.63
C LYS A 262 -5.32 -40.23 -4.84
N LYS A 263 -5.55 -38.92 -4.84
CA LYS A 263 -4.69 -37.90 -4.23
C LYS A 263 -5.50 -36.66 -3.88
N MET A 264 -4.94 -35.79 -3.05
CA MET A 264 -5.56 -34.52 -2.67
C MET A 264 -4.63 -33.34 -2.93
N GLY A 265 -5.23 -32.16 -3.05
CA GLY A 265 -4.52 -30.89 -3.12
C GLY A 265 -3.77 -30.54 -1.83
N VAL A 266 -2.92 -29.52 -1.93
CA VAL A 266 -2.16 -29.00 -0.78
C VAL A 266 -3.12 -28.47 0.28
N ALA A 267 -2.87 -28.81 1.55
CA ALA A 267 -3.58 -28.24 2.69
C ALA A 267 -5.12 -28.41 2.66
N THR A 268 -5.63 -29.46 2.02
CA THR A 268 -7.07 -29.70 1.83
C THR A 268 -7.87 -29.64 3.15
N PHE A 269 -7.32 -30.14 4.27
CA PHE A 269 -7.94 -30.11 5.61
C PHE A 269 -7.06 -29.37 6.65
N GLU A 270 -6.19 -28.45 6.21
CA GLU A 270 -5.31 -27.71 7.14
C GLU A 270 -6.16 -26.88 8.14
N ARG A 271 -5.77 -26.87 9.42
CA ARG A 271 -6.45 -26.16 10.53
C ARG A 271 -7.89 -26.60 10.80
N CYS A 272 -8.24 -27.83 10.46
CA CYS A 272 -9.49 -28.43 10.93
C CYS A 272 -9.35 -28.85 12.39
N ASP A 273 -9.26 -27.88 13.31
CA ASP A 273 -8.91 -28.08 14.73
C ASP A 273 -9.93 -28.95 15.49
N LYS A 274 -11.11 -29.20 14.91
CA LYS A 274 -12.15 -30.09 15.46
C LYS A 274 -12.10 -31.52 14.90
N LEU A 275 -11.26 -31.79 13.90
CA LEU A 275 -11.19 -33.07 13.22
C LEU A 275 -10.55 -34.11 14.13
N GLU A 276 -11.31 -35.10 14.54
CA GLU A 276 -10.87 -36.18 15.45
C GLU A 276 -10.46 -37.44 14.69
N LYS A 277 -11.07 -37.66 13.51
CA LYS A 277 -10.95 -38.92 12.76
C LYS A 277 -10.93 -38.72 11.25
N VAL A 278 -10.02 -39.43 10.57
CA VAL A 278 -9.97 -39.53 9.11
C VAL A 278 -9.95 -41.00 8.69
N GLU A 279 -10.78 -41.35 7.71
CA GLU A 279 -10.80 -42.67 7.08
C GLU A 279 -10.55 -42.56 5.58
N PHE A 280 -9.62 -43.35 5.06
CA PHE A 280 -9.35 -43.46 3.63
C PHE A 280 -9.93 -44.77 3.10
N ALA A 281 -10.69 -44.71 2.01
CA ALA A 281 -11.02 -45.91 1.25
C ALA A 281 -9.78 -46.48 0.53
N ASP A 282 -9.77 -47.79 0.29
CA ASP A 282 -8.72 -48.44 -0.49
C ASP A 282 -8.70 -47.88 -1.93
N GLY A 283 -7.50 -47.65 -2.47
CA GLY A 283 -7.28 -47.02 -3.77
C GLY A 283 -6.61 -45.64 -3.69
N PHE A 284 -6.57 -45.03 -2.51
CA PHE A 284 -5.89 -43.75 -2.27
C PHE A 284 -4.36 -43.93 -2.20
N GLU A 285 -3.60 -43.11 -2.94
CA GLU A 285 -2.16 -43.32 -3.21
C GLU A 285 -1.25 -42.24 -2.58
N GLU A 286 -1.72 -40.99 -2.42
CA GLU A 286 -0.86 -39.86 -2.00
C GLU A 286 -1.57 -38.84 -1.10
N ILE A 287 -1.03 -38.63 0.11
CA ILE A 287 -1.40 -37.50 0.98
C ILE A 287 -0.51 -36.31 0.63
N GLY A 288 -1.12 -35.18 0.24
CA GLY A 288 -0.41 -33.99 -0.20
C GLY A 288 0.20 -33.14 0.94
N GLU A 289 1.05 -32.17 0.59
CA GLU A 289 1.66 -31.23 1.53
C GLU A 289 0.61 -30.55 2.44
N ARG A 290 0.90 -30.47 3.76
CA ARG A 290 0.06 -29.83 4.80
C ARG A 290 -1.38 -30.35 4.91
N THR A 291 -1.73 -31.49 4.30
CA THR A 291 -3.14 -31.93 4.17
C THR A 291 -3.91 -31.87 5.49
N PHE A 292 -3.33 -32.35 6.60
CA PHE A 292 -3.92 -32.32 7.95
C PHE A 292 -3.07 -31.48 8.92
N GLY A 293 -2.26 -30.54 8.41
CA GLY A 293 -1.48 -29.65 9.27
C GLY A 293 -2.40 -28.86 10.20
N HIS A 294 -2.00 -28.68 11.46
CA HIS A 294 -2.81 -28.06 12.51
C HIS A 294 -4.18 -28.72 12.75
N CYS A 295 -4.34 -30.03 12.50
CA CYS A 295 -5.54 -30.75 12.96
C CYS A 295 -5.34 -31.18 14.42
N ASP A 296 -5.38 -30.23 15.34
CA ASP A 296 -4.93 -30.41 16.73
C ASP A 296 -5.66 -31.51 17.51
N LYS A 297 -6.90 -31.86 17.14
CA LYS A 297 -7.69 -32.94 17.74
C LYS A 297 -7.60 -34.30 17.03
N LEU A 298 -6.84 -34.40 15.94
CA LEU A 298 -6.76 -35.62 15.15
C LEU A 298 -6.09 -36.74 15.95
N THR A 299 -6.83 -37.80 16.24
CA THR A 299 -6.33 -38.96 17.01
C THR A 299 -6.33 -40.23 16.19
N THR A 300 -7.30 -40.39 15.28
CA THR A 300 -7.51 -41.65 14.55
C THR A 300 -7.35 -41.44 13.05
N ILE A 301 -6.41 -42.16 12.43
CA ILE A 301 -6.20 -42.17 10.98
C ILE A 301 -6.25 -43.61 10.48
N VAL A 302 -7.27 -43.95 9.71
CA VAL A 302 -7.41 -45.27 9.08
C VAL A 302 -6.76 -45.22 7.70
N MET A 303 -5.51 -45.69 7.63
CA MET A 303 -4.70 -45.63 6.40
C MET A 303 -5.20 -46.59 5.31
N PRO A 304 -5.09 -46.21 4.02
CA PRO A 304 -5.40 -47.09 2.91
C PRO A 304 -4.22 -48.04 2.63
N SER A 305 -4.52 -49.27 2.19
CA SER A 305 -3.49 -50.26 1.86
C SER A 305 -2.67 -49.93 0.60
N SER A 306 -3.06 -48.88 -0.13
CA SER A 306 -2.44 -48.41 -1.36
C SER A 306 -1.54 -47.18 -1.19
N LEU A 307 -1.37 -46.63 0.02
CA LEU A 307 -0.60 -45.40 0.22
C LEU A 307 0.86 -45.55 -0.20
N ARG A 308 1.37 -44.64 -1.04
CA ARG A 308 2.76 -44.62 -1.52
C ARG A 308 3.55 -43.42 -1.01
N LYS A 309 2.90 -42.27 -0.82
CA LYS A 309 3.56 -41.01 -0.49
C LYS A 309 2.80 -40.20 0.56
N ILE A 310 3.54 -39.62 1.50
CA ILE A 310 3.07 -38.58 2.43
C ILE A 310 3.90 -37.32 2.22
N GLY A 311 3.24 -36.22 1.86
CA GLY A 311 3.85 -34.93 1.59
C GLY A 311 4.30 -34.18 2.84
N ARG A 312 5.10 -33.14 2.63
CA ARG A 312 5.69 -32.30 3.67
C ARG A 312 4.65 -31.77 4.64
N SER A 313 4.96 -31.77 5.95
CA SER A 313 4.09 -31.18 6.99
C SER A 313 2.65 -31.74 7.05
N SER A 314 2.38 -32.94 6.49
CA SER A 314 1.00 -33.47 6.38
C SER A 314 0.27 -33.60 7.71
N PHE A 315 0.98 -33.82 8.82
CA PHE A 315 0.44 -33.92 10.19
C PHE A 315 1.19 -32.97 11.15
N GLU A 316 1.75 -31.87 10.63
CA GLU A 316 2.41 -30.84 11.45
C GLU A 316 1.42 -30.28 12.48
N TYR A 317 1.87 -30.03 13.71
CA TYR A 317 1.05 -29.55 14.84
C TYR A 317 -0.18 -30.42 15.19
N CYS A 318 -0.27 -31.68 14.76
CA CYS A 318 -1.33 -32.59 15.24
C CYS A 318 -1.08 -33.01 16.70
N THR A 319 -1.48 -32.15 17.64
CA THR A 319 -1.13 -32.27 19.07
C THR A 319 -1.87 -33.38 19.83
N ALA A 320 -2.93 -33.96 19.26
CA ALA A 320 -3.59 -35.15 19.80
C ALA A 320 -3.10 -36.47 19.16
N LEU A 321 -2.31 -36.42 18.08
CA LEU A 321 -1.81 -37.62 17.40
C LEU A 321 -0.60 -38.18 18.15
N THR A 322 -0.80 -39.25 18.93
CA THR A 322 0.25 -39.84 19.78
C THR A 322 0.93 -41.08 19.20
N GLU A 323 0.30 -41.74 18.24
CA GLU A 323 0.83 -42.92 17.57
C GLU A 323 0.57 -42.88 16.08
N PHE A 324 1.48 -43.48 15.30
CA PHE A 324 1.34 -43.59 13.86
C PHE A 324 1.98 -44.88 13.35
N THR A 325 1.29 -45.54 12.43
CA THR A 325 1.78 -46.76 11.77
C THR A 325 2.10 -46.45 10.32
N ILE A 326 3.36 -46.66 9.93
CA ILE A 326 3.84 -46.51 8.56
C ILE A 326 3.41 -47.75 7.75
N PRO A 327 2.58 -47.59 6.71
CA PRO A 327 2.09 -48.72 5.92
C PRO A 327 3.19 -49.46 5.17
N ALA A 328 3.00 -50.76 4.92
CA ALA A 328 3.96 -51.60 4.19
C ALA A 328 4.26 -51.09 2.77
N THR A 329 3.30 -50.36 2.18
CA THR A 329 3.41 -49.83 0.82
C THR A 329 4.02 -48.43 0.73
N LEU A 330 4.26 -47.75 1.85
CA LEU A 330 4.79 -46.40 1.84
C LEU A 330 6.24 -46.40 1.33
N THR A 331 6.50 -45.62 0.27
CA THR A 331 7.81 -45.51 -0.37
C THR A 331 8.48 -44.16 -0.16
N GLU A 332 7.69 -43.12 0.11
CA GLU A 332 8.20 -41.76 0.23
C GLU A 332 7.51 -41.02 1.37
N MET A 333 8.32 -40.37 2.20
CA MET A 333 7.89 -39.49 3.28
C MET A 333 8.70 -38.21 3.16
N GLU A 334 8.07 -37.12 2.75
CA GLU A 334 8.76 -35.83 2.66
C GLU A 334 9.03 -35.26 4.07
N GLY A 335 9.95 -34.30 4.19
CA GLY A 335 10.33 -33.77 5.50
C GLY A 335 9.17 -33.17 6.30
N ASN A 336 9.27 -33.21 7.63
CA ASN A 336 8.37 -32.54 8.59
C ASN A 336 6.98 -33.15 8.75
N VAL A 337 6.71 -34.35 8.26
CA VAL A 337 5.35 -34.96 8.34
C VAL A 337 4.73 -34.81 9.73
N PHE A 338 5.51 -34.97 10.80
CA PHE A 338 5.06 -34.97 12.19
C PHE A 338 5.62 -33.81 13.02
N LEU A 339 6.11 -32.73 12.39
CA LEU A 339 6.72 -31.59 13.10
C LEU A 339 5.75 -31.04 14.17
N GLU A 340 6.21 -30.91 15.41
CA GLU A 340 5.41 -30.41 16.56
C GLU A 340 4.10 -31.18 16.82
N SER A 341 4.00 -32.43 16.34
CA SER A 341 2.96 -33.37 16.79
C SER A 341 3.27 -33.95 18.17
N ALA A 342 2.28 -34.56 18.82
CA ALA A 342 2.49 -35.27 20.09
C ALA A 342 2.92 -36.74 19.90
N LEU A 343 3.49 -37.08 18.74
CA LEU A 343 3.81 -38.45 18.36
C LEU A 343 4.88 -39.03 19.30
N LYS A 344 4.51 -40.10 20.01
CA LYS A 344 5.40 -40.84 20.94
C LYS A 344 5.83 -42.18 20.39
N THR A 345 4.99 -42.78 19.56
CA THR A 345 5.20 -44.12 19.03
C THR A 345 5.07 -44.10 17.51
N LEU A 346 6.12 -44.55 16.83
CA LEU A 346 6.12 -44.76 15.38
C LEU A 346 6.37 -46.25 15.12
N THR A 347 5.43 -46.92 14.44
CA THR A 347 5.52 -48.35 14.13
C THR A 347 5.62 -48.55 12.63
N LEU A 348 6.41 -49.53 12.19
CA LEU A 348 6.53 -49.92 10.79
C LEU A 348 5.73 -51.20 10.54
N GLU A 349 4.82 -51.20 9.56
CA GLU A 349 4.12 -52.43 9.18
C GLU A 349 5.09 -53.49 8.61
N PRO A 350 4.86 -54.78 8.90
CA PRO A 350 5.64 -55.86 8.31
C PRO A 350 5.64 -55.80 6.78
N GLY A 351 6.83 -55.87 6.17
CA GLY A 351 7.00 -55.87 4.72
C GLY A 351 7.27 -54.50 4.09
N ASN A 352 7.37 -53.42 4.88
CA ASN A 352 7.92 -52.16 4.37
C ASN A 352 9.40 -52.33 4.00
N ASN A 353 9.76 -52.02 2.75
CA ASN A 353 11.13 -52.14 2.22
C ASN A 353 11.82 -50.79 2.01
N SER A 354 11.16 -49.68 2.36
CA SER A 354 11.61 -48.32 2.08
C SER A 354 12.24 -47.66 3.31
N PHE A 355 11.77 -48.05 4.50
CA PHE A 355 12.21 -47.50 5.78
C PHE A 355 12.66 -48.60 6.75
N LYS A 356 13.45 -48.21 7.74
CA LYS A 356 13.77 -49.03 8.90
C LYS A 356 13.68 -48.19 10.18
N MET A 357 13.40 -48.86 11.29
CA MET A 357 13.37 -48.24 12.64
C MET A 357 14.52 -48.81 13.48
N GLU A 358 15.36 -47.94 14.03
CA GLU A 358 16.44 -48.29 14.95
C GLU A 358 16.44 -47.28 16.11
N ASP A 359 16.38 -47.75 17.36
CA ASP A 359 16.43 -46.94 18.60
C ASP A 359 15.50 -45.69 18.59
N GLY A 360 14.25 -45.86 18.16
CA GLY A 360 13.27 -44.75 18.12
C GLY A 360 13.46 -43.77 16.97
N VAL A 361 14.31 -44.09 16.00
CA VAL A 361 14.63 -43.24 14.84
C VAL A 361 14.24 -43.95 13.54
N LEU A 362 13.58 -43.20 12.66
CA LEU A 362 13.23 -43.63 11.31
C LEU A 362 14.35 -43.27 10.33
N TYR A 363 14.83 -44.28 9.60
CA TYR A 363 15.82 -44.12 8.55
C TYR A 363 15.31 -44.64 7.21
N SER A 364 15.97 -44.25 6.12
CA SER A 364 15.90 -44.99 4.85
C SER A 364 16.31 -46.45 5.05
N ALA A 365 15.82 -47.37 4.21
CA ALA A 365 16.16 -48.79 4.29
C ALA A 365 17.68 -49.07 4.25
N ASP A 366 18.46 -48.23 3.57
CA ASP A 366 19.93 -48.32 3.52
C ASP A 366 20.65 -47.60 4.67
N GLY A 367 19.93 -46.88 5.54
CA GLY A 367 20.46 -46.14 6.68
C GLY A 367 21.16 -44.82 6.33
N LYS A 368 21.16 -44.39 5.07
CA LYS A 368 21.88 -43.18 4.62
C LYS A 368 21.16 -41.88 4.94
N GLU A 369 19.85 -41.91 5.16
CA GLU A 369 19.04 -40.74 5.46
C GLU A 369 18.24 -40.93 6.74
N MET A 370 18.30 -39.94 7.62
CA MET A 370 17.55 -39.89 8.89
C MET A 370 16.30 -39.02 8.71
N TYR A 371 15.11 -39.58 8.92
CA TYR A 371 13.82 -38.93 8.64
C TYR A 371 13.13 -38.34 9.87
N PHE A 372 13.14 -39.06 11.00
CA PHE A 372 12.38 -38.67 12.19
C PHE A 372 12.92 -39.32 13.46
N ILE A 373 12.81 -38.63 14.60
CA ILE A 373 13.14 -39.15 15.94
C ILE A 373 11.93 -39.00 16.87
N THR A 374 11.49 -40.10 17.51
CA THR A 374 10.36 -40.09 18.46
C THR A 374 10.74 -39.62 19.85
N ASP A 375 12.00 -39.76 20.23
CA ASP A 375 12.48 -39.53 21.59
C ASP A 375 12.96 -38.09 21.78
N SER A 376 12.63 -37.48 22.93
CA SER A 376 13.23 -36.21 23.34
C SER A 376 14.70 -36.42 23.69
N VAL A 377 15.59 -35.69 23.00
CA VAL A 377 17.03 -35.72 23.28
C VAL A 377 17.30 -34.89 24.55
N ASN A 378 17.70 -35.56 25.63
CA ASN A 378 17.86 -34.94 26.95
C ASN A 378 19.09 -34.03 27.08
N THR A 379 20.19 -34.29 26.36
CA THR A 379 21.42 -33.48 26.44
C THR A 379 22.26 -33.55 25.16
N GLU A 380 22.73 -34.73 24.76
CA GLU A 380 23.57 -34.90 23.56
C GLU A 380 22.98 -35.98 22.66
N TYR A 381 22.96 -35.75 21.35
CA TYR A 381 22.61 -36.75 20.34
C TYR A 381 23.82 -37.12 19.48
N VAL A 382 23.95 -38.40 19.13
CA VAL A 382 25.01 -38.89 18.23
C VAL A 382 24.35 -39.46 16.99
N VAL A 383 24.54 -38.79 15.85
CA VAL A 383 24.07 -39.30 14.57
C VAL A 383 24.97 -40.47 14.15
N PRO A 384 24.42 -41.66 13.80
CA PRO A 384 25.23 -42.83 13.46
C PRO A 384 26.13 -42.64 12.24
N GLU A 385 27.29 -43.30 12.24
CA GLU A 385 28.17 -43.35 11.07
C GLU A 385 27.49 -44.08 9.90
N GLY A 386 27.64 -43.56 8.69
CA GLY A 386 26.97 -44.03 7.47
C GLY A 386 25.79 -43.15 7.06
N VAL A 387 25.27 -42.30 7.95
CA VAL A 387 24.28 -41.29 7.60
C VAL A 387 24.94 -40.22 6.73
N GLU A 388 24.46 -40.10 5.49
CA GLU A 388 24.95 -39.12 4.52
C GLU A 388 24.07 -37.85 4.48
N ARG A 389 22.83 -37.93 4.96
CA ARG A 389 21.85 -36.83 4.91
C ARG A 389 20.95 -36.78 6.14
N LEU A 390 20.79 -35.56 6.69
CA LEU A 390 19.72 -35.25 7.65
C LEU A 390 18.51 -34.71 6.88
N ALA A 391 17.36 -35.38 6.96
CA ALA A 391 16.15 -34.90 6.30
C ALA A 391 15.67 -33.56 6.89
N PRO A 392 14.82 -32.81 6.18
CA PRO A 392 14.29 -31.56 6.72
C PRO A 392 13.65 -31.72 8.09
N TYR A 393 14.02 -30.84 9.01
CA TYR A 393 13.52 -30.71 10.39
C TYR A 393 13.63 -31.96 11.26
N VAL A 394 14.50 -32.91 10.90
CA VAL A 394 14.66 -34.19 11.62
C VAL A 394 14.95 -34.05 13.12
N LEU A 395 15.70 -33.03 13.53
CA LEU A 395 16.03 -32.72 14.93
C LEU A 395 15.42 -31.39 15.40
N ALA A 396 14.45 -30.85 14.65
CA ALA A 396 13.84 -29.58 15.01
C ALA A 396 13.07 -29.67 16.33
N GLY A 397 13.12 -28.59 17.12
CA GLY A 397 12.35 -28.49 18.37
C GLY A 397 12.89 -29.34 19.53
N GLN A 398 14.09 -29.92 19.42
CA GLN A 398 14.76 -30.64 20.50
C GLN A 398 15.22 -29.66 21.60
N LYS A 399 14.28 -29.24 22.44
CA LYS A 399 14.42 -28.13 23.41
C LYS A 399 15.49 -28.35 24.48
N TYR A 400 15.85 -29.61 24.79
CA TYR A 400 16.83 -29.95 25.81
C TYR A 400 18.20 -30.35 25.25
N MET A 401 18.33 -30.50 23.93
CA MET A 401 19.58 -30.87 23.29
C MET A 401 20.58 -29.71 23.38
N GLN A 402 21.71 -29.95 24.05
CA GLN A 402 22.82 -29.03 24.21
C GLN A 402 23.93 -29.24 23.18
N GLY A 403 24.03 -30.44 22.59
CA GLY A 403 25.02 -30.78 21.57
C GLY A 403 24.55 -31.91 20.64
N CYS A 404 25.10 -31.95 19.43
CA CYS A 404 24.89 -33.02 18.48
C CYS A 404 26.20 -33.38 17.78
N LYS A 405 26.59 -34.65 17.82
CA LYS A 405 27.76 -35.19 17.11
C LYS A 405 27.34 -35.69 15.73
N LEU A 406 27.93 -35.09 14.70
CA LEU A 406 27.68 -35.42 13.30
C LEU A 406 28.79 -36.37 12.77
N PRO A 407 28.46 -37.36 11.92
CA PRO A 407 29.43 -38.31 11.38
C PRO A 407 30.20 -37.72 10.20
N GLU A 408 31.40 -38.26 9.93
CA GLU A 408 32.23 -37.82 8.79
C GLU A 408 31.62 -38.16 7.43
N SER A 409 30.71 -39.14 7.38
CA SER A 409 29.94 -39.50 6.18
C SER A 409 28.89 -38.45 5.79
N LEU A 410 28.57 -37.49 6.67
CA LEU A 410 27.52 -36.50 6.42
C LEU A 410 27.89 -35.53 5.28
N LYS A 411 26.96 -35.35 4.34
CA LYS A 411 27.13 -34.49 3.16
C LYS A 411 26.15 -33.32 3.14
N GLU A 412 24.96 -33.49 3.71
CA GLU A 412 23.86 -32.54 3.66
C GLU A 412 23.14 -32.42 5.01
N ILE A 413 22.98 -31.18 5.47
CA ILE A 413 22.08 -30.81 6.57
C ILE A 413 20.81 -30.22 5.96
N GLY A 414 19.70 -30.96 6.06
CA GLY A 414 18.43 -30.60 5.46
C GLY A 414 17.80 -29.35 6.08
N GLN A 415 16.79 -28.83 5.36
CA GLN A 415 16.12 -27.58 5.73
C GLN A 415 15.60 -27.66 7.16
N GLY A 416 15.92 -26.68 8.00
CA GLY A 416 15.44 -26.66 9.38
C GLY A 416 15.88 -27.82 10.27
N ALA A 417 16.87 -28.64 9.88
CA ALA A 417 17.24 -29.86 10.60
C ALA A 417 17.45 -29.66 12.10
N PHE A 418 18.00 -28.52 12.54
CA PHE A 418 18.21 -28.13 13.94
C PHE A 418 17.36 -26.92 14.34
N ALA A 419 16.34 -26.55 13.57
CA ALA A 419 15.54 -25.37 13.87
C ALA A 419 14.90 -25.48 15.26
N ARG A 420 14.92 -24.39 16.04
CA ARG A 420 14.35 -24.33 17.40
C ARG A 420 15.01 -25.30 18.40
N CYS A 421 16.23 -25.76 18.16
CA CYS A 421 17.07 -26.38 19.19
C CYS A 421 17.59 -25.30 20.16
N THR A 422 16.68 -24.75 20.97
CA THR A 422 16.91 -23.53 21.76
C THR A 422 18.03 -23.65 22.80
N SER A 423 18.41 -24.87 23.18
CA SER A 423 19.51 -25.14 24.12
C SER A 423 20.81 -25.59 23.46
N LEU A 424 20.86 -25.71 22.14
CA LEU A 424 22.07 -26.13 21.41
C LEU A 424 23.17 -25.08 21.64
N LEU A 425 24.28 -25.48 22.28
CA LEU A 425 25.36 -24.57 22.65
C LEU A 425 26.38 -24.37 21.51
N GLY A 426 26.62 -25.44 20.75
CA GLY A 426 27.59 -25.54 19.68
C GLY A 426 27.39 -26.82 18.88
N ILE A 427 27.87 -26.82 17.63
CA ILE A 427 27.84 -27.98 16.74
C ILE A 427 29.05 -27.93 15.81
N ASP A 428 29.77 -29.04 15.72
CA ASP A 428 30.90 -29.19 14.81
C ASP A 428 30.37 -29.75 13.47
N ILE A 429 30.53 -28.97 12.40
CA ILE A 429 30.10 -29.34 11.05
C ILE A 429 31.24 -30.09 10.34
N PRO A 430 31.06 -31.37 9.94
CA PRO A 430 32.11 -32.15 9.29
C PRO A 430 32.56 -31.59 7.93
N GLU A 431 33.82 -31.83 7.56
CA GLU A 431 34.46 -31.33 6.31
C GLU A 431 33.83 -31.87 5.00
N ASN A 432 33.01 -32.91 5.09
CA ASN A 432 32.27 -33.46 3.95
C ASN A 432 30.93 -32.79 3.70
N VAL A 433 30.44 -31.99 4.64
CA VAL A 433 29.21 -31.21 4.46
C VAL A 433 29.46 -30.13 3.41
N SER A 434 28.71 -30.21 2.33
CA SER A 434 28.74 -29.23 1.23
C SER A 434 27.44 -28.44 1.11
N VAL A 435 26.38 -28.93 1.75
CA VAL A 435 25.05 -28.33 1.70
C VAL A 435 24.50 -28.17 3.12
N ILE A 436 24.20 -26.92 3.48
CA ILE A 436 23.41 -26.57 4.66
C ILE A 436 22.18 -25.82 4.16
N GLU A 437 21.03 -26.47 4.23
CA GLU A 437 19.80 -25.96 3.65
C GLU A 437 19.17 -24.81 4.47
N SER A 438 18.18 -24.13 3.90
CA SER A 438 17.50 -22.99 4.52
C SER A 438 17.00 -23.32 5.94
N LYS A 439 17.03 -22.34 6.83
CA LYS A 439 16.55 -22.46 8.23
C LYS A 439 17.27 -23.51 9.10
N ALA A 440 18.33 -24.17 8.62
CA ALA A 440 18.97 -25.31 9.29
C ALA A 440 19.18 -25.11 10.80
N PHE A 441 19.59 -23.92 11.24
CA PHE A 441 19.83 -23.57 12.65
C PHE A 441 18.93 -22.43 13.16
N SER A 442 17.86 -22.08 12.43
CA SER A 442 16.99 -20.97 12.82
C SER A 442 16.42 -21.16 14.23
N TYR A 443 16.36 -20.09 15.03
CA TYR A 443 15.89 -20.11 16.43
C TYR A 443 16.70 -21.04 17.37
N CYS A 444 17.97 -21.31 17.07
CA CYS A 444 18.93 -21.88 18.02
C CYS A 444 19.43 -20.80 18.99
N ASP A 445 18.57 -20.34 19.89
CA ASP A 445 18.78 -19.17 20.76
C ASP A 445 20.08 -19.22 21.59
N SER A 446 20.57 -20.41 21.94
CA SER A 446 21.78 -20.62 22.75
C SER A 446 23.06 -20.89 21.95
N LEU A 447 22.98 -21.02 20.62
CA LEU A 447 24.13 -21.33 19.76
C LEU A 447 25.08 -20.12 19.79
N LYS A 448 26.32 -20.30 20.27
CA LYS A 448 27.25 -19.17 20.50
C LYS A 448 28.19 -18.91 19.34
N GLU A 449 28.71 -19.98 18.77
CA GLU A 449 29.62 -19.96 17.63
C GLU A 449 29.35 -21.15 16.72
N ILE A 450 29.71 -21.00 15.45
CA ILE A 450 29.70 -22.11 14.47
C ILE A 450 30.88 -21.97 13.51
N THR A 451 31.41 -23.11 13.07
CA THR A 451 32.43 -23.18 12.02
C THR A 451 31.83 -23.89 10.81
N LEU A 452 31.88 -23.25 9.64
CA LEU A 452 31.43 -23.79 8.36
C LEU A 452 32.63 -24.32 7.57
N PRO A 453 32.56 -25.53 7.01
CA PRO A 453 33.66 -26.10 6.23
C PRO A 453 33.79 -25.43 4.86
N ASP A 454 34.99 -25.51 4.26
CA ASP A 454 35.33 -24.81 3.00
C ASP A 454 34.48 -25.22 1.79
N LYS A 455 33.84 -26.38 1.85
CA LYS A 455 32.93 -26.87 0.80
C LYS A 455 31.57 -26.16 0.79
N VAL A 456 31.21 -25.41 1.84
CA VAL A 456 29.98 -24.62 1.89
C VAL A 456 30.19 -23.35 1.06
N THR A 457 29.58 -23.30 -0.12
CA THR A 457 29.67 -22.15 -1.03
C THR A 457 28.54 -21.14 -0.85
N GLU A 458 27.51 -21.47 -0.06
CA GLU A 458 26.34 -20.63 0.16
C GLU A 458 25.81 -20.81 1.58
N ILE A 459 25.45 -19.71 2.24
CA ILE A 459 24.65 -19.74 3.47
C ILE A 459 23.21 -19.42 3.09
N ARG A 460 22.34 -20.43 3.13
CA ARG A 460 20.97 -20.31 2.61
C ARG A 460 20.06 -19.45 3.47
N GLU A 461 18.87 -19.17 2.91
CA GLU A 461 17.83 -18.35 3.51
C GLU A 461 17.57 -18.73 4.99
N ARG A 462 17.58 -17.73 5.87
CA ARG A 462 17.29 -17.85 7.31
C ARG A 462 18.12 -18.91 8.05
N CYS A 463 19.27 -19.34 7.52
CA CYS A 463 20.06 -20.44 8.10
C CYS A 463 20.33 -20.26 9.60
N PHE A 464 20.65 -19.03 10.04
CA PHE A 464 20.91 -18.65 11.43
C PHE A 464 19.96 -17.56 11.95
N GLU A 465 18.80 -17.37 11.31
CA GLU A 465 17.80 -16.40 11.76
C GLU A 465 17.42 -16.66 13.23
N ASN A 466 17.38 -15.62 14.06
CA ASN A 466 17.05 -15.71 15.49
C ASN A 466 18.01 -16.57 16.33
N CYS A 467 19.25 -16.85 15.89
CA CYS A 467 20.27 -17.38 16.78
C CYS A 467 20.81 -16.26 17.71
N LYS A 468 20.03 -15.89 18.74
CA LYS A 468 20.26 -14.70 19.57
C LYS A 468 21.60 -14.66 20.31
N SER A 469 22.22 -15.81 20.57
CA SER A 469 23.55 -15.89 21.19
C SER A 469 24.70 -16.01 20.18
N LEU A 470 24.39 -16.17 18.88
CA LEU A 470 25.38 -16.43 17.86
C LEU A 470 26.19 -15.16 17.62
N SER A 471 27.41 -15.16 18.14
CA SER A 471 28.30 -14.00 18.16
C SER A 471 29.48 -14.11 17.21
N SER A 472 29.73 -15.32 16.70
CA SER A 472 30.86 -15.63 15.81
C SER A 472 30.48 -16.72 14.81
N VAL A 473 30.73 -16.47 13.53
CA VAL A 473 30.58 -17.45 12.45
C VAL A 473 31.93 -17.53 11.75
N LYS A 474 32.59 -18.68 11.85
CA LYS A 474 33.87 -18.95 11.19
C LYS A 474 33.61 -19.67 9.88
N HIS A 475 34.28 -19.25 8.81
CA HIS A 475 34.24 -19.88 7.50
C HIS A 475 35.53 -19.57 6.75
N GLY A 476 35.88 -20.39 5.75
CA GLY A 476 36.93 -20.04 4.79
C GLY A 476 36.46 -19.12 3.67
N ASP A 477 37.24 -19.05 2.59
CA ASP A 477 36.99 -18.20 1.43
C ASP A 477 36.05 -18.84 0.39
N GLY A 478 35.36 -19.93 0.73
CA GLY A 478 34.52 -20.71 -0.19
C GLY A 478 33.14 -20.08 -0.48
N ILE A 479 32.62 -19.25 0.42
CA ILE A 479 31.27 -18.66 0.29
C ILE A 479 31.21 -17.68 -0.88
N ARG A 480 30.18 -17.79 -1.70
CA ARG A 480 29.91 -16.95 -2.89
C ARG A 480 28.57 -16.22 -2.81
N SER A 481 27.64 -16.69 -1.98
CA SER A 481 26.30 -16.13 -1.85
C SER A 481 25.72 -16.35 -0.46
N TYR A 482 24.70 -15.54 -0.15
CA TYR A 482 23.86 -15.64 1.04
C TYR A 482 22.40 -15.63 0.61
N GLY A 483 21.54 -16.31 1.36
CA GLY A 483 20.09 -16.19 1.24
C GLY A 483 19.52 -15.13 2.18
N ASP A 484 18.27 -14.72 1.92
CA ASP A 484 17.59 -13.68 2.70
C ASP A 484 17.56 -14.04 4.20
N TYR A 485 17.74 -13.02 5.04
CA TYR A 485 17.71 -13.11 6.51
C TYR A 485 18.68 -14.12 7.13
N ALA A 486 19.72 -14.57 6.42
CA ALA A 486 20.59 -15.65 6.88
C ALA A 486 21.17 -15.45 8.29
N PHE A 487 21.43 -14.20 8.71
CA PHE A 487 21.92 -13.85 10.05
C PHE A 487 21.01 -12.88 10.82
N SER A 488 19.75 -12.71 10.42
CA SER A 488 18.86 -11.76 11.09
C SER A 488 18.65 -12.12 12.57
N TYR A 489 18.59 -11.12 13.46
CA TYR A 489 18.46 -11.30 14.91
C TYR A 489 19.58 -12.11 15.57
N THR A 490 20.81 -12.04 15.05
CA THR A 490 22.00 -12.64 15.69
C THR A 490 22.77 -11.63 16.54
N ALA A 491 23.65 -12.13 17.41
CA ALA A 491 24.55 -11.32 18.22
C ALA A 491 25.95 -11.14 17.58
N ILE A 492 26.06 -11.34 16.26
CA ILE A 492 27.32 -11.20 15.53
C ILE A 492 27.86 -9.78 15.75
N ARG A 493 29.12 -9.69 16.16
CA ARG A 493 29.80 -8.41 16.46
C ARG A 493 30.57 -7.88 15.28
N ASP A 494 31.29 -8.76 14.61
CA ASP A 494 32.16 -8.45 13.48
C ASP A 494 31.98 -9.53 12.42
N TYR A 495 31.92 -9.13 11.16
CA TYR A 495 31.77 -10.07 10.05
C TYR A 495 32.64 -9.67 8.86
N THR A 496 33.29 -10.66 8.23
CA THR A 496 34.04 -10.46 6.98
C THR A 496 33.33 -11.21 5.87
N VAL A 497 32.73 -10.46 4.95
CA VAL A 497 32.11 -11.04 3.76
C VAL A 497 33.23 -11.46 2.78
N PRO A 498 33.30 -12.73 2.34
CA PRO A 498 34.37 -13.19 1.46
C PRO A 498 34.42 -12.51 0.10
N GLU A 499 35.63 -12.43 -0.47
CA GLU A 499 35.82 -12.02 -1.86
C GLU A 499 35.09 -12.96 -2.83
N GLY A 500 34.49 -12.39 -3.87
CA GLY A 500 33.64 -13.12 -4.83
C GLY A 500 32.14 -12.97 -4.56
N VAL A 501 31.73 -12.54 -3.36
CA VAL A 501 30.32 -12.18 -3.09
C VAL A 501 29.96 -10.91 -3.84
N VAL A 502 28.88 -10.97 -4.62
CA VAL A 502 28.41 -9.87 -5.49
C VAL A 502 27.21 -9.12 -4.92
N GLU A 503 26.47 -9.73 -3.99
CA GLU A 503 25.25 -9.18 -3.42
C GLU A 503 25.12 -9.58 -1.94
N LEU A 504 24.66 -8.62 -1.12
CA LEU A 504 24.10 -8.93 0.19
C LEU A 504 22.57 -8.99 0.04
N PRO A 505 21.92 -10.12 0.35
CA PRO A 505 20.49 -10.34 0.11
C PRO A 505 19.62 -9.54 1.10
N TYR A 506 18.29 -9.66 0.94
CA TYR A 506 17.35 -8.96 1.78
C TYR A 506 17.52 -9.36 3.25
N GLY A 507 17.65 -8.38 4.13
CA GLY A 507 17.63 -8.59 5.59
C GLY A 507 18.80 -9.39 6.15
N LEU A 508 19.92 -9.56 5.43
CA LEU A 508 21.05 -10.41 5.83
C LEU A 508 21.43 -10.27 7.32
N PHE A 509 21.62 -9.04 7.80
CA PHE A 509 21.93 -8.70 9.20
C PHE A 509 20.82 -7.87 9.87
N MET A 510 19.58 -8.01 9.43
CA MET A 510 18.47 -7.23 10.00
C MET A 510 18.32 -7.51 11.51
N PHE A 511 18.21 -6.48 12.34
CA PHE A 511 18.15 -6.57 13.81
C PHE A 511 19.40 -7.18 14.48
N CYS A 512 20.57 -7.11 13.84
CA CYS A 512 21.84 -7.43 14.48
C CYS A 512 22.38 -6.21 15.25
N ASP A 513 21.75 -5.87 16.38
CA ASP A 513 22.10 -4.70 17.20
C ASP A 513 23.56 -4.72 17.72
N SER A 514 24.16 -5.91 17.82
CA SER A 514 25.55 -6.09 18.26
C SER A 514 26.59 -5.89 17.16
N LEU A 515 26.16 -5.84 15.89
CA LEU A 515 27.05 -5.77 14.73
C LEU A 515 27.71 -4.39 14.67
N ASN A 516 29.00 -4.31 14.97
CA ASN A 516 29.75 -3.06 15.03
C ASN A 516 30.51 -2.79 13.73
N MET A 517 31.15 -3.83 13.17
CA MET A 517 31.99 -3.74 11.98
C MET A 517 31.64 -4.82 10.95
N VAL A 518 31.59 -4.42 9.68
CA VAL A 518 31.50 -5.35 8.55
C VAL A 518 32.55 -5.00 7.52
N LYS A 519 33.35 -5.98 7.11
CA LYS A 519 34.26 -5.86 5.97
C LYS A 519 33.57 -6.36 4.72
N LEU A 520 33.36 -5.45 3.76
CA LEU A 520 32.74 -5.74 2.46
C LEU A 520 33.81 -6.04 1.41
N PRO A 521 33.58 -6.99 0.49
CA PRO A 521 34.55 -7.35 -0.53
C PRO A 521 34.53 -6.36 -1.69
N SER A 522 35.64 -6.32 -2.42
CA SER A 522 35.78 -5.47 -3.62
C SER A 522 34.79 -5.84 -4.75
N THR A 523 34.31 -7.08 -4.76
CA THR A 523 33.39 -7.61 -5.77
C THR A 523 31.93 -7.19 -5.58
N LEU A 524 31.56 -6.64 -4.42
CA LEU A 524 30.17 -6.33 -4.08
C LEU A 524 29.55 -5.27 -5.01
N LYS A 525 28.36 -5.56 -5.52
CA LYS A 525 27.57 -4.70 -6.43
C LYS A 525 26.25 -4.23 -5.82
N VAL A 526 25.64 -5.02 -4.95
CA VAL A 526 24.31 -4.74 -4.41
C VAL A 526 24.29 -4.94 -2.91
N ILE A 527 23.76 -3.96 -2.18
CA ILE A 527 23.31 -4.14 -0.80
C ILE A 527 21.78 -4.20 -0.84
N GLY A 528 21.22 -5.37 -0.61
CA GLY A 528 19.79 -5.63 -0.66
C GLY A 528 19.01 -4.90 0.42
N GLY A 529 17.68 -4.93 0.28
CA GLY A 529 16.80 -4.23 1.21
C GLY A 529 16.95 -4.75 2.64
N TYR A 530 16.91 -3.87 3.64
CA TYR A 530 17.13 -4.22 5.06
C TYR A 530 18.45 -4.93 5.39
N ALA A 531 19.42 -5.07 4.48
CA ALA A 531 20.64 -5.87 4.71
C ALA A 531 21.39 -5.51 6.01
N PHE A 532 21.38 -4.22 6.39
CA PHE A 532 21.91 -3.67 7.65
C PHE A 532 20.84 -2.90 8.45
N GLY A 533 19.55 -3.16 8.23
CA GLY A 533 18.46 -2.50 8.94
C GLY A 533 18.47 -2.85 10.44
N TYR A 534 18.34 -1.85 11.31
CA TYR A 534 18.36 -2.02 12.77
C TYR A 534 19.66 -2.68 13.26
N THR A 535 20.81 -2.19 12.80
CA THR A 535 22.13 -2.70 13.21
C THR A 535 22.90 -1.70 14.07
N GLY A 536 23.84 -2.21 14.87
CA GLY A 536 24.78 -1.42 15.66
C GLY A 536 25.94 -0.82 14.85
N ILE A 537 25.92 -0.92 13.51
CA ILE A 537 27.07 -0.61 12.67
C ILE A 537 27.36 0.88 12.70
N ARG A 538 28.60 1.26 13.04
CA ARG A 538 29.00 2.68 13.18
C ARG A 538 29.72 3.20 11.96
N GLU A 539 30.61 2.37 11.41
CA GLU A 539 31.43 2.66 10.24
C GLU A 539 31.31 1.51 9.24
N VAL A 540 31.11 1.86 7.97
CA VAL A 540 31.08 0.91 6.86
C VAL A 540 31.81 1.53 5.67
N VAL A 541 32.79 0.80 5.15
CA VAL A 541 33.50 1.19 3.93
C VAL A 541 32.78 0.53 2.74
N LEU A 542 32.06 1.33 1.97
CA LEU A 542 31.40 0.87 0.75
C LEU A 542 32.44 0.73 -0.38
N PRO A 543 32.42 -0.38 -1.15
CA PRO A 543 33.41 -0.60 -2.21
C PRO A 543 33.11 0.24 -3.46
N ASP A 544 34.16 0.70 -4.15
CA ASP A 544 34.09 1.54 -5.36
C ASP A 544 33.29 0.94 -6.53
N GLY A 545 33.01 -0.36 -6.48
CA GLY A 545 32.24 -1.07 -7.50
C GLY A 545 30.74 -1.16 -7.22
N LEU A 546 30.26 -0.65 -6.08
CA LEU A 546 28.88 -0.77 -5.61
C LEU A 546 27.92 0.00 -6.52
N ARG A 547 26.81 -0.62 -6.94
CA ARG A 547 25.82 -0.04 -7.85
C ARG A 547 24.51 0.32 -7.15
N GLU A 548 24.11 -0.44 -6.14
CA GLU A 548 22.79 -0.30 -5.53
C GLU A 548 22.82 -0.42 -4.01
N ILE A 549 22.06 0.46 -3.36
CA ILE A 549 21.70 0.40 -1.94
C ILE A 549 20.16 0.29 -1.88
N GLY A 550 19.67 -0.89 -1.51
CA GLY A 550 18.26 -1.24 -1.57
C GLY A 550 17.37 -0.52 -0.54
N GLU A 551 16.07 -0.78 -0.64
CA GLU A 551 15.06 -0.24 0.28
C GLU A 551 15.40 -0.58 1.74
N ARG A 552 15.45 0.43 2.61
CA ARG A 552 15.75 0.27 4.04
C ARG A 552 17.08 -0.41 4.36
N ALA A 553 18.02 -0.49 3.41
CA ALA A 553 19.30 -1.18 3.56
C ALA A 553 20.04 -0.84 4.87
N PHE A 554 20.02 0.43 5.30
CA PHE A 554 20.61 0.92 6.55
C PHE A 554 19.56 1.55 7.47
N THR A 555 18.26 1.27 7.32
CA THR A 555 17.25 1.94 8.16
C THR A 555 17.51 1.71 9.64
N SER A 556 17.44 2.76 10.46
CA SER A 556 17.74 2.69 11.91
C SER A 556 19.11 2.11 12.27
N ALA A 557 20.05 2.05 11.32
CA ALA A 557 21.42 1.67 11.61
C ALA A 557 22.13 2.79 12.41
N SER A 558 23.11 2.39 13.22
CA SER A 558 23.85 3.31 14.09
C SER A 558 24.96 4.11 13.38
N VAL A 559 24.92 4.19 12.05
CA VAL A 559 26.00 4.75 11.22
C VAL A 559 26.20 6.22 11.58
N GLU A 560 27.45 6.64 11.77
CA GLU A 560 27.78 8.03 12.09
C GLU A 560 28.16 8.84 10.85
N SER A 561 28.87 8.19 9.92
CA SER A 561 29.23 8.73 8.61
C SER A 561 29.28 7.60 7.58
N ILE A 562 28.91 7.90 6.34
CA ILE A 562 28.99 6.94 5.24
C ILE A 562 29.36 7.67 3.95
N ASN A 563 30.39 7.18 3.28
CA ASN A 563 30.79 7.69 1.97
C ASN A 563 30.15 6.83 0.87
N ILE A 564 29.26 7.43 0.08
CA ILE A 564 28.60 6.73 -1.02
C ILE A 564 29.47 6.84 -2.28
N PRO A 565 29.99 5.73 -2.84
CA PRO A 565 30.88 5.79 -3.98
C PRO A 565 30.15 6.26 -5.25
N ASN A 566 30.88 6.91 -6.16
CA ASN A 566 30.33 7.49 -7.39
C ASN A 566 29.71 6.46 -8.35
N SER A 567 30.00 5.17 -8.17
CA SER A 567 29.43 4.06 -8.92
C SER A 567 27.97 3.76 -8.56
N VAL A 568 27.46 4.25 -7.42
CA VAL A 568 26.10 3.97 -6.97
C VAL A 568 25.09 4.72 -7.85
N GLU A 569 24.17 3.95 -8.44
CA GLU A 569 23.16 4.42 -9.37
C GLU A 569 21.77 4.51 -8.70
N THR A 570 21.53 3.71 -7.65
CA THR A 570 20.23 3.61 -6.98
C THR A 570 20.39 3.63 -5.45
N ILE A 571 19.64 4.50 -4.79
CA ILE A 571 19.40 4.49 -3.35
C ILE A 571 17.89 4.31 -3.13
N GLY A 572 17.47 3.19 -2.55
CA GLY A 572 16.07 2.81 -2.38
C GLY A 572 15.30 3.62 -1.34
N HIS A 573 13.99 3.35 -1.25
CA HIS A 573 13.11 3.97 -0.26
C HIS A 573 13.62 3.73 1.16
N TRP A 574 13.57 4.75 2.03
CA TRP A 574 14.01 4.62 3.42
C TRP A 574 15.44 4.07 3.64
N ALA A 575 16.32 4.06 2.62
CA ALA A 575 17.63 3.40 2.68
C ALA A 575 18.46 3.78 3.92
N PHE A 576 18.47 5.05 4.31
CA PHE A 576 19.09 5.58 5.52
C PHE A 576 18.05 6.19 6.48
N GLY A 577 16.78 5.85 6.32
CA GLY A 577 15.70 6.41 7.13
C GLY A 577 15.88 6.02 8.60
N SER A 578 15.70 6.96 9.52
CA SER A 578 15.93 6.81 10.96
C SER A 578 17.37 6.48 11.36
N CYS A 579 18.39 6.75 10.53
CA CYS A 579 19.80 6.74 10.96
C CYS A 579 20.06 7.91 11.92
N LYS A 580 19.71 7.74 13.19
CA LYS A 580 19.70 8.81 14.20
C LYS A 580 21.09 9.36 14.53
N ASN A 581 22.17 8.64 14.21
CA ASN A 581 23.54 9.06 14.48
C ASN A 581 24.24 9.63 13.24
N LEU A 582 23.65 9.54 12.06
CA LEU A 582 24.27 9.98 10.80
C LEU A 582 24.39 11.50 10.82
N LYS A 583 25.62 12.02 10.77
CA LYS A 583 25.92 13.47 10.86
C LYS A 583 25.99 14.15 9.50
N SER A 584 26.58 13.47 8.52
CA SER A 584 26.69 13.97 7.15
C SER A 584 26.72 12.83 6.15
N ILE A 585 26.26 13.12 4.94
CA ILE A 585 26.28 12.20 3.81
C ILE A 585 26.41 12.97 2.50
N THR A 586 27.11 12.39 1.54
CA THR A 586 27.20 12.92 0.17
C THR A 586 26.52 11.96 -0.79
N LEU A 587 25.54 12.44 -1.55
CA LEU A 587 24.93 11.67 -2.63
C LEU A 587 25.79 11.78 -3.89
N PRO A 588 26.08 10.64 -4.56
CA PRO A 588 27.11 10.58 -5.60
C PRO A 588 26.66 11.17 -6.94
N THR A 589 27.65 11.51 -7.78
CA THR A 589 27.44 12.06 -9.13
C THR A 589 26.72 11.10 -10.09
N GLY A 590 26.92 9.79 -9.92
CA GLY A 590 26.31 8.73 -10.73
C GLY A 590 24.88 8.35 -10.35
N LEU A 591 24.29 9.00 -9.34
CA LEU A 591 22.98 8.63 -8.81
C LEU A 591 21.87 8.92 -9.82
N LYS A 592 21.14 7.89 -10.24
CA LYS A 592 20.01 7.96 -11.18
C LYS A 592 18.67 7.92 -10.45
N GLN A 593 18.61 7.21 -9.33
CA GLN A 593 17.38 7.02 -8.56
C GLN A 593 17.64 7.25 -7.07
N LEU A 594 16.77 8.04 -6.45
CA LEU A 594 16.70 8.25 -5.01
C LEU A 594 15.26 7.92 -4.57
N GLY A 595 15.12 7.12 -3.51
CA GLY A 595 13.82 6.71 -3.00
C GLY A 595 13.21 7.70 -2.01
N THR A 596 11.87 7.71 -1.95
CA THR A 596 11.08 8.39 -0.92
C THR A 596 11.57 8.06 0.49
N TYR A 597 11.58 9.03 1.40
CA TYR A 597 12.02 8.89 2.80
C TYR A 597 13.47 8.42 3.01
N SER A 598 14.32 8.38 1.98
CA SER A 598 15.66 7.76 2.05
C SER A 598 16.55 8.29 3.18
N LEU A 599 16.37 9.53 3.62
CA LEU A 599 17.13 10.19 4.68
C LEU A 599 16.22 10.82 5.75
N SER A 600 14.99 10.32 5.87
CA SER A 600 14.00 10.85 6.81
C SER A 600 14.35 10.46 8.25
N TYR A 601 13.93 11.26 9.23
CA TYR A 601 14.17 11.01 10.66
C TYR A 601 15.65 10.85 11.03
N CYS A 602 16.59 11.37 10.24
CA CYS A 602 18.02 11.40 10.56
C CYS A 602 18.28 12.55 11.54
N LYS A 603 17.96 12.33 12.81
CA LYS A 603 17.93 13.38 13.83
C LYS A 603 19.29 13.95 14.25
N SER A 604 20.40 13.45 13.71
CA SER A 604 21.73 14.08 13.87
C SER A 604 22.31 14.59 12.57
N LEU A 605 21.57 14.50 11.45
CA LEU A 605 22.07 14.92 10.14
C LEU A 605 22.16 16.45 10.15
N GLU A 606 23.38 16.98 10.09
CA GLU A 606 23.69 18.41 10.10
C GLU A 606 23.82 18.94 8.67
N SER A 607 24.43 18.16 7.77
CA SER A 607 24.67 18.58 6.39
C SER A 607 24.40 17.48 5.35
N ILE A 608 23.91 17.91 4.19
CA ILE A 608 23.75 17.08 2.99
C ILE A 608 24.40 17.77 1.79
N THR A 609 25.20 17.01 1.05
CA THR A 609 25.68 17.41 -0.28
C THR A 609 25.14 16.45 -1.32
N ILE A 610 24.42 16.98 -2.31
CA ILE A 610 23.96 16.21 -3.46
C ILE A 610 24.84 16.63 -4.64
N ALA A 611 25.73 15.73 -5.08
CA ALA A 611 26.72 16.07 -6.09
C ALA A 611 26.07 16.41 -7.44
N GLU A 612 26.72 17.28 -8.23
CA GLU A 612 26.32 17.58 -9.60
C GLU A 612 26.28 16.29 -10.43
N GLY A 613 25.10 15.95 -10.95
CA GLY A 613 24.84 14.64 -11.51
C GLY A 613 23.50 14.55 -12.22
N THR A 614 22.99 13.32 -12.36
CA THR A 614 21.81 13.03 -13.16
C THR A 614 20.46 13.29 -12.45
N ILE A 615 20.45 13.46 -11.14
CA ILE A 615 19.21 13.73 -10.40
C ILE A 615 18.68 15.13 -10.72
N THR A 616 17.44 15.18 -11.20
CA THR A 616 16.71 16.44 -11.44
C THR A 616 15.52 16.62 -10.49
N ALA A 617 15.29 15.70 -9.55
CA ALA A 617 14.14 15.73 -8.66
C ALA A 617 14.51 15.16 -7.30
N LEU A 618 14.16 15.87 -6.22
CA LEU A 618 14.09 15.29 -4.89
C LEU A 618 12.74 14.59 -4.71
N PRO A 619 12.71 13.28 -4.38
CA PRO A 619 11.48 12.58 -4.02
C PRO A 619 10.79 13.13 -2.78
N ASP A 620 9.59 12.61 -2.51
CA ASP A 620 8.84 13.01 -1.33
C ASP A 620 9.55 12.58 -0.03
N TYR A 621 9.43 13.43 0.99
CA TYR A 621 9.84 13.18 2.37
C TYR A 621 11.31 12.79 2.59
N VAL A 622 12.21 13.02 1.64
CA VAL A 622 13.62 12.58 1.70
C VAL A 622 14.29 12.98 3.01
N PHE A 623 14.12 14.20 3.49
CA PHE A 623 14.72 14.72 4.73
C PHE A 623 13.70 15.01 5.83
N CYS A 624 12.44 14.55 5.67
CA CYS A 624 11.37 14.82 6.63
C CYS A 624 11.78 14.40 8.04
N ASN A 625 11.57 15.25 9.04
CA ASN A 625 11.96 15.06 10.44
C ASN A 625 13.48 14.89 10.71
N SER A 626 14.34 15.29 9.77
CA SER A 626 15.78 15.45 10.03
C SER A 626 16.02 16.81 10.70
N THR A 627 15.69 16.88 11.99
CA THR A 627 15.49 18.14 12.72
C THR A 627 16.74 18.99 12.89
N TYR A 628 17.94 18.42 12.77
CA TYR A 628 19.23 19.12 12.88
C TYR A 628 19.83 19.55 11.54
N LEU A 629 19.15 19.25 10.43
CA LEU A 629 19.66 19.58 9.09
C LEU A 629 19.68 21.09 8.93
N SER A 630 20.89 21.66 8.78
CA SER A 630 21.12 23.09 8.67
C SER A 630 21.81 23.49 7.36
N GLU A 631 22.60 22.60 6.76
CA GLU A 631 23.30 22.86 5.49
C GLU A 631 22.82 21.91 4.39
N VAL A 632 22.25 22.47 3.31
CA VAL A 632 21.73 21.72 2.16
C VAL A 632 22.34 22.26 0.86
N ASN A 633 23.18 21.45 0.23
CA ASN A 633 23.78 21.77 -1.07
C ASN A 633 23.06 20.98 -2.19
N LEU A 634 22.19 21.68 -2.93
CA LEU A 634 21.44 21.14 -4.09
C LEU A 634 22.23 21.32 -5.40
N PRO A 635 22.15 20.38 -6.35
CA PRO A 635 22.80 20.51 -7.66
C PRO A 635 22.08 21.52 -8.54
N SER A 636 22.84 22.14 -9.43
CA SER A 636 22.38 23.13 -10.41
C SER A 636 21.35 22.60 -11.42
N THR A 637 21.17 21.28 -11.50
CA THR A 637 20.23 20.59 -12.40
C THR A 637 18.86 20.31 -11.78
N MET A 638 18.66 20.59 -10.49
CA MET A 638 17.44 20.25 -9.76
C MET A 638 16.21 21.01 -10.31
N ARG A 639 15.17 20.28 -10.68
CA ARG A 639 13.91 20.81 -11.25
C ARG A 639 12.75 20.73 -10.28
N THR A 640 12.73 19.78 -9.36
CA THR A 640 11.58 19.61 -8.45
C THR A 640 12.02 19.26 -7.04
N ILE A 641 11.34 19.83 -6.05
CA ILE A 641 11.39 19.39 -4.64
C ILE A 641 10.07 18.67 -4.35
N GLY A 642 10.13 17.41 -3.95
CA GLY A 642 8.94 16.58 -3.67
C GLY A 642 8.19 16.98 -2.40
N ASN A 643 7.05 16.34 -2.18
CA ASN A 643 6.15 16.62 -1.07
C ASN A 643 6.83 16.33 0.28
N GLY A 644 6.71 17.24 1.24
CA GLY A 644 7.27 17.08 2.59
C GLY A 644 8.79 16.89 2.64
N CYS A 645 9.53 17.18 1.55
CA CYS A 645 10.94 16.82 1.41
C CYS A 645 11.81 17.31 2.58
N PHE A 646 11.60 18.54 3.04
CA PHE A 646 12.25 19.15 4.20
C PHE A 646 11.29 19.37 5.39
N GLY A 647 10.15 18.68 5.40
CA GLY A 647 9.14 18.85 6.45
C GLY A 647 9.74 18.64 7.85
N ASN A 648 9.55 19.58 8.76
CA ASN A 648 10.10 19.60 10.12
C ASN A 648 11.65 19.60 10.20
N CYS A 649 12.36 20.08 9.17
CA CYS A 649 13.79 20.42 9.27
C CYS A 649 13.95 21.72 10.08
N LYS A 650 13.84 21.60 11.40
CA LYS A 650 13.77 22.73 12.33
C LYS A 650 15.06 23.54 12.45
N SER A 651 16.21 22.99 12.09
CA SER A 651 17.49 23.72 12.10
C SER A 651 17.87 24.34 10.77
N LEU A 652 17.04 24.20 9.73
CA LEU A 652 17.32 24.76 8.41
C LEU A 652 17.10 26.28 8.45
N GLU A 653 18.18 27.06 8.40
CA GLU A 653 18.12 28.54 8.49
C GLU A 653 17.99 29.21 7.13
N ASN A 654 18.69 28.67 6.13
CA ASN A 654 18.69 29.13 4.75
C ASN A 654 18.90 27.93 3.82
N ILE A 655 18.38 28.03 2.60
CA ILE A 655 18.62 27.04 1.55
C ILE A 655 18.72 27.75 0.20
N LYS A 656 19.79 27.47 -0.54
CA LYS A 656 19.95 27.98 -1.90
C LYS A 656 19.18 27.10 -2.88
N LEU A 657 18.09 27.63 -3.43
CA LEU A 657 17.34 26.98 -4.49
C LEU A 657 18.05 27.21 -5.85
N PRO A 658 18.20 26.18 -6.70
CA PRO A 658 18.84 26.35 -8.01
C PRO A 658 17.90 27.00 -9.03
N GLU A 659 18.46 27.79 -9.95
CA GLU A 659 17.73 28.51 -11.02
C GLU A 659 16.90 27.60 -11.94
N SER A 660 17.25 26.32 -12.04
CA SER A 660 16.53 25.32 -12.83
C SER A 660 15.23 24.83 -12.17
N LEU A 661 14.97 25.17 -10.90
CA LEU A 661 13.84 24.67 -10.13
C LEU A 661 12.51 25.16 -10.73
N LYS A 662 11.58 24.23 -10.91
CA LYS A 662 10.26 24.41 -11.54
C LYS A 662 9.10 24.28 -10.57
N SER A 663 9.21 23.41 -9.57
CA SER A 663 8.13 23.22 -8.59
C SER A 663 8.63 22.87 -7.19
N ILE A 664 7.82 23.28 -6.21
CA ILE A 664 7.96 22.96 -4.78
C ILE A 664 6.70 22.20 -4.35
N GLY A 665 6.88 20.97 -3.86
CA GLY A 665 5.81 20.03 -3.48
C GLY A 665 5.02 20.39 -2.22
N GLU A 666 3.93 19.65 -1.99
CA GLU A 666 3.03 19.84 -0.85
C GLU A 666 3.78 19.70 0.47
N GLY A 667 3.67 20.67 1.36
CA GLY A 667 4.36 20.64 2.66
C GLY A 667 5.89 20.59 2.60
N ALA A 668 6.52 20.89 1.45
CA ALA A 668 7.96 20.68 1.23
C ALA A 668 8.85 21.29 2.32
N PHE A 669 8.49 22.46 2.87
CA PHE A 669 9.18 23.16 3.96
C PHE A 669 8.26 23.40 5.18
N GLN A 670 7.22 22.57 5.34
CA GLN A 670 6.30 22.65 6.48
C GLN A 670 7.07 22.52 7.79
N GLY A 671 6.87 23.43 8.73
CA GLY A 671 7.50 23.40 10.06
C GLY A 671 9.00 23.68 10.05
N CYS A 672 9.58 24.19 8.96
CA CYS A 672 10.93 24.76 8.93
C CYS A 672 10.98 26.10 9.68
N SER A 673 10.80 26.05 11.00
CA SER A 673 10.57 27.23 11.85
C SER A 673 11.76 28.18 11.97
N PHE A 674 12.97 27.77 11.55
CA PHE A 674 14.16 28.62 11.51
C PHE A 674 14.52 29.10 10.11
N LEU A 675 13.81 28.65 9.07
CA LEU A 675 14.08 29.04 7.68
C LEU A 675 13.67 30.50 7.50
N SER A 676 14.63 31.41 7.65
CA SER A 676 14.35 32.86 7.76
C SER A 676 14.50 33.61 6.44
N GLU A 677 15.34 33.10 5.56
CA GLU A 677 15.63 33.67 4.24
C GLU A 677 15.47 32.59 3.16
N LEU A 678 14.72 32.93 2.11
CA LEU A 678 14.52 32.06 0.95
C LEU A 678 14.33 32.88 -0.32
N GLU A 679 15.27 32.72 -1.26
CA GLU A 679 15.14 33.28 -2.61
C GLU A 679 14.46 32.25 -3.53
N LEU A 680 13.27 32.58 -4.03
CA LEU A 680 12.60 31.77 -5.04
C LEU A 680 13.20 32.07 -6.43
N PRO A 681 13.58 31.05 -7.23
CA PRO A 681 14.23 31.28 -8.51
C PRO A 681 13.27 31.87 -9.54
N GLU A 682 13.77 32.73 -10.42
CA GLU A 682 12.96 33.45 -11.42
C GLU A 682 12.34 32.51 -12.47
N GLY A 683 12.76 31.25 -12.54
CA GLY A 683 12.20 30.20 -13.40
C GLY A 683 11.11 29.32 -12.77
N LEU A 684 10.74 29.55 -11.50
CA LEU A 684 9.80 28.73 -10.73
C LEU A 684 8.38 28.81 -11.30
N GLU A 685 7.72 27.67 -11.54
CA GLU A 685 6.40 27.62 -12.17
C GLU A 685 5.26 27.42 -11.18
N GLY A 686 5.50 26.85 -9.99
CA GLY A 686 4.48 26.82 -8.95
C GLY A 686 4.87 26.22 -7.60
N ILE A 687 4.00 26.46 -6.63
CA ILE A 687 4.15 26.15 -5.20
C ILE A 687 2.88 25.44 -4.71
N HIS A 688 3.01 24.19 -4.27
CA HIS A 688 1.88 23.35 -3.87
C HIS A 688 1.36 23.67 -2.47
N ARG A 689 0.22 23.07 -2.13
CA ARG A 689 -0.48 23.24 -0.85
C ARG A 689 0.45 23.06 0.34
N GLU A 690 0.25 23.84 1.40
CA GLU A 690 1.00 23.72 2.66
C GLU A 690 2.55 23.89 2.57
N ALA A 691 3.12 24.25 1.42
CA ALA A 691 4.56 24.20 1.17
C ALA A 691 5.43 24.89 2.23
N PHE A 692 4.95 25.98 2.83
CA PHE A 692 5.69 26.81 3.80
C PHE A 692 4.92 27.01 5.12
N VAL A 693 3.98 26.12 5.45
CA VAL A 693 3.18 26.22 6.69
C VAL A 693 4.09 26.18 7.91
N GLY A 694 3.95 27.14 8.82
CA GLY A 694 4.76 27.21 10.04
C GLY A 694 6.26 27.45 9.77
N SER A 695 6.63 27.97 8.59
CA SER A 695 8.01 28.35 8.29
C SER A 695 8.41 29.64 9.02
N GLY A 696 9.72 29.82 9.23
CA GLY A 696 10.30 31.01 9.88
C GLY A 696 10.56 32.18 8.94
N LEU A 697 9.98 32.18 7.73
CA LEU A 697 10.31 33.14 6.67
C LEU A 697 9.98 34.56 7.12
N LYS A 698 10.90 35.51 6.89
CA LYS A 698 10.68 36.93 7.21
C LYS A 698 10.20 37.75 6.03
N GLU A 699 10.75 37.48 4.86
CA GLU A 699 10.40 38.13 3.61
C GLU A 699 10.23 37.10 2.50
N LEU A 700 9.29 37.34 1.59
CA LEU A 700 9.03 36.46 0.46
C LEU A 700 8.66 37.24 -0.79
N ARG A 701 9.29 36.90 -1.91
CA ARG A 701 8.93 37.40 -3.24
C ARG A 701 8.54 36.23 -4.14
N ILE A 702 7.28 36.19 -4.57
CA ILE A 702 6.77 35.21 -5.54
C ILE A 702 7.02 35.74 -6.95
N PRO A 703 7.90 35.12 -7.76
CA PRO A 703 8.33 35.66 -9.05
C PRO A 703 7.26 35.55 -10.14
N LYS A 704 7.41 36.34 -11.21
CA LYS A 704 6.45 36.44 -12.34
C LYS A 704 6.19 35.12 -13.07
N SER A 705 7.13 34.19 -12.97
CA SER A 705 7.09 32.88 -13.62
C SER A 705 6.11 31.92 -12.97
N VAL A 706 5.70 32.17 -11.72
CA VAL A 706 4.77 31.32 -10.99
C VAL A 706 3.40 31.41 -11.65
N LYS A 707 2.92 30.26 -12.15
CA LYS A 707 1.64 30.11 -12.86
C LYS A 707 0.51 29.73 -11.93
N TRP A 708 0.82 29.05 -10.83
CA TRP A 708 -0.15 28.61 -9.86
C TRP A 708 0.45 28.65 -8.45
N LEU A 709 -0.40 29.00 -7.51
CA LEU A 709 -0.20 28.94 -6.07
C LEU A 709 -1.40 28.15 -5.53
N GLU A 710 -1.19 27.09 -4.77
CA GLU A 710 -2.28 26.30 -4.20
C GLU A 710 -2.75 26.88 -2.84
N VAL A 711 -3.78 26.28 -2.25
CA VAL A 711 -4.35 26.74 -0.97
C VAL A 711 -3.37 26.53 0.19
N VAL A 712 -3.49 27.32 1.26
CA VAL A 712 -2.77 27.10 2.54
C VAL A 712 -1.23 27.20 2.42
N CYS A 713 -0.66 27.85 1.40
CA CYS A 713 0.79 27.80 1.17
C CYS A 713 1.64 28.41 2.30
N PHE A 714 1.20 29.51 2.93
CA PHE A 714 1.97 30.28 3.93
C PHE A 714 1.22 30.45 5.24
N VAL A 715 0.46 29.43 5.67
CA VAL A 715 -0.31 29.50 6.92
C VAL A 715 0.60 29.42 8.14
N TYR A 716 0.33 30.27 9.14
CA TYR A 716 1.09 30.35 10.39
C TYR A 716 2.61 30.56 10.20
N ALA A 717 3.04 31.22 9.14
CA ALA A 717 4.43 31.71 9.02
C ALA A 717 4.57 32.97 9.88
N THR A 718 4.54 32.80 11.21
CA THR A 718 4.35 33.89 12.18
C THR A 718 5.44 34.96 12.19
N GLU A 719 6.58 34.70 11.55
CA GLU A 719 7.69 35.66 11.39
C GLU A 719 7.63 36.43 10.06
N LEU A 720 6.68 36.13 9.17
CA LEU A 720 6.58 36.71 7.83
C LEU A 720 6.10 38.15 7.91
N GLU A 721 6.97 39.10 7.60
CA GLU A 721 6.70 40.54 7.67
C GLU A 721 6.31 41.16 6.33
N THR A 722 6.92 40.68 5.24
CA THR A 722 6.73 41.26 3.91
C THR A 722 6.55 40.17 2.85
N VAL A 723 5.49 40.30 2.05
CA VAL A 723 5.23 39.46 0.88
C VAL A 723 5.03 40.31 -0.37
N THR A 724 5.74 39.98 -1.44
CA THR A 724 5.54 40.56 -2.78
C THR A 724 5.13 39.48 -3.76
N ILE A 725 3.96 39.62 -4.38
CA ILE A 725 3.47 38.70 -5.41
C ILE A 725 3.61 39.39 -6.77
N ASP A 726 4.64 39.04 -7.54
CA ASP A 726 4.80 39.50 -8.92
C ASP A 726 4.11 38.58 -9.94
N ALA A 727 3.79 37.36 -9.51
CA ALA A 727 3.11 36.33 -10.29
C ALA A 727 1.73 36.81 -10.76
N PRO A 728 1.40 36.75 -12.07
CA PRO A 728 0.11 37.15 -12.61
C PRO A 728 -0.97 36.08 -12.34
N LEU A 729 -1.27 35.84 -11.07
CA LEU A 729 -2.25 34.86 -10.62
C LEU A 729 -3.67 35.41 -10.79
N ASP A 730 -4.60 34.61 -11.30
CA ASP A 730 -6.02 35.01 -11.37
C ASP A 730 -6.66 35.09 -9.97
N VAL A 731 -6.19 34.26 -9.04
CA VAL A 731 -6.77 34.09 -7.70
C VAL A 731 -5.65 34.10 -6.66
N LEU A 732 -5.84 34.86 -5.58
CA LEU A 732 -5.13 34.63 -4.33
C LEU A 732 -5.84 33.49 -3.58
N PRO A 733 -5.24 32.29 -3.45
CA PRO A 733 -5.93 31.11 -2.92
C PRO A 733 -6.47 31.26 -1.50
N ALA A 734 -7.46 30.43 -1.17
CA ALA A 734 -8.00 30.34 0.18
C ALA A 734 -6.91 29.99 1.21
N TRP A 735 -6.99 30.62 2.39
CA TRP A 735 -6.02 30.50 3.48
C TRP A 735 -4.56 30.80 3.10
N SER A 736 -4.27 31.53 2.02
CA SER A 736 -2.87 31.73 1.58
C SER A 736 -1.96 32.28 2.68
N PHE A 737 -2.46 33.24 3.47
CA PHE A 737 -1.75 33.91 4.54
C PHE A 737 -2.46 33.83 5.90
N TYR A 738 -3.33 32.85 6.10
CA TYR A 738 -4.08 32.71 7.35
C TYR A 738 -3.14 32.64 8.57
N GLY A 739 -3.44 33.43 9.61
CA GLY A 739 -2.72 33.40 10.89
C GLY A 739 -1.29 33.97 10.85
N ASN A 740 -0.94 34.78 9.85
CA ASN A 740 0.37 35.45 9.79
C ASN A 740 0.39 36.69 10.67
N THR A 741 0.72 36.50 11.95
CA THR A 741 0.64 37.55 12.97
C THR A 741 1.58 38.72 12.76
N SER A 742 2.69 38.55 12.03
CA SER A 742 3.70 39.59 11.80
C SER A 742 3.61 40.27 10.43
N LEU A 743 2.68 39.86 9.56
CA LEU A 743 2.59 40.36 8.20
C LEU A 743 2.17 41.83 8.20
N LYS A 744 3.07 42.71 7.74
CA LYS A 744 2.87 44.17 7.67
C LYS A 744 2.63 44.63 6.24
N ASN A 745 3.40 44.09 5.30
CA ASN A 745 3.43 44.53 3.92
C ASN A 745 3.03 43.38 2.99
N LEU A 746 1.89 43.52 2.31
CA LEU A 746 1.44 42.58 1.27
C LEU A 746 1.24 43.33 -0.05
N TYR A 747 2.11 43.07 -1.01
CA TYR A 747 2.06 43.65 -2.34
C TYR A 747 1.48 42.64 -3.34
N LEU A 748 0.30 42.96 -3.86
CA LEU A 748 -0.42 42.14 -4.84
C LEU A 748 -0.19 42.65 -6.26
N CYS A 749 -0.02 41.76 -7.22
CA CYS A 749 0.03 42.15 -8.64
C CYS A 749 -1.35 42.59 -9.14
N ASP A 750 -1.36 43.42 -10.19
CA ASP A 750 -2.57 43.83 -10.93
C ASP A 750 -3.19 42.69 -11.77
N GLY A 751 -2.77 41.43 -11.60
CA GLY A 751 -3.37 40.27 -12.27
C GLY A 751 -4.46 39.58 -11.43
N ILE A 752 -4.47 39.79 -10.11
CA ILE A 752 -5.38 39.08 -9.19
C ILE A 752 -6.80 39.58 -9.38
N GLU A 753 -7.68 38.70 -9.86
CA GLU A 753 -9.10 38.97 -10.08
C GLU A 753 -9.97 38.51 -8.92
N ARG A 754 -9.48 37.60 -8.07
CA ARG A 754 -10.24 37.08 -6.92
C ARG A 754 -9.36 36.88 -5.68
N ILE A 755 -9.91 37.21 -4.51
CA ILE A 755 -9.30 36.86 -3.22
C ILE A 755 -10.14 35.78 -2.56
N GLY A 756 -9.52 34.64 -2.26
CA GLY A 756 -10.19 33.45 -1.76
C GLY A 756 -10.56 33.49 -0.28
N ASN A 757 -11.39 32.54 0.14
CA ASN A 757 -11.86 32.39 1.51
C ASN A 757 -10.70 32.45 2.53
N TYR A 758 -10.85 33.27 3.58
CA TYR A 758 -9.87 33.35 4.67
C TYR A 758 -8.42 33.67 4.24
N ALA A 759 -8.21 34.23 3.05
CA ALA A 759 -6.88 34.40 2.47
C ALA A 759 -5.91 35.19 3.36
N MET A 760 -6.41 36.16 4.13
CA MET A 760 -5.66 37.02 5.05
C MET A 760 -6.35 37.12 6.42
N GLU A 761 -7.13 36.11 6.81
CA GLU A 761 -7.74 36.11 8.14
C GLU A 761 -6.65 35.93 9.22
N GLU A 762 -6.82 36.62 10.36
CA GLU A 762 -5.87 36.62 11.49
C GLU A 762 -4.48 37.18 11.13
N CYS A 763 -4.45 38.25 10.33
CA CYS A 763 -3.26 39.05 10.04
C CYS A 763 -3.29 40.41 10.76
N PRO A 764 -3.15 40.46 12.10
CA PRO A 764 -3.35 41.67 12.90
C PRO A 764 -2.33 42.79 12.63
N SER A 765 -1.18 42.52 12.00
CA SER A 765 -0.11 43.50 11.78
C SER A 765 -0.23 44.32 10.48
N ILE A 766 -1.18 44.00 9.60
CA ILE A 766 -1.36 44.75 8.35
C ILE A 766 -2.02 46.09 8.69
N GLU A 767 -1.33 47.22 8.46
CA GLU A 767 -1.89 48.55 8.70
C GLU A 767 -2.63 49.12 7.48
N THR A 768 -2.14 48.80 6.28
CA THR A 768 -2.69 49.25 5.00
C THR A 768 -2.69 48.09 4.00
N LEU A 769 -3.84 47.82 3.39
CA LEU A 769 -3.98 46.82 2.34
C LEU A 769 -4.33 47.48 1.01
N VAL A 770 -3.52 47.23 -0.02
CA VAL A 770 -3.77 47.71 -1.38
C VAL A 770 -4.28 46.57 -2.23
N LEU A 771 -5.55 46.65 -2.64
CA LEU A 771 -6.20 45.70 -3.53
C LEU A 771 -6.02 46.12 -5.00
N PRO A 772 -5.74 45.17 -5.90
CA PRO A 772 -5.38 45.47 -7.28
C PRO A 772 -6.54 46.02 -8.10
N SER A 773 -6.20 46.66 -9.22
CA SER A 773 -7.20 47.26 -10.12
C SER A 773 -8.01 46.23 -10.91
N SER A 774 -7.48 45.02 -11.05
CA SER A 774 -8.09 43.84 -11.70
C SER A 774 -9.13 43.11 -10.84
N LEU A 775 -9.23 43.42 -9.55
CA LEU A 775 -10.04 42.67 -8.61
C LEU A 775 -11.53 42.69 -9.02
N LYS A 776 -12.14 41.50 -9.11
CA LYS A 776 -13.55 41.29 -9.47
C LYS A 776 -14.35 40.64 -8.35
N TYR A 777 -13.73 39.83 -7.49
CA TYR A 777 -14.45 39.08 -6.45
C TYR A 777 -13.67 38.97 -5.13
N VAL A 778 -14.35 39.09 -3.99
CA VAL A 778 -13.80 38.85 -2.65
C VAL A 778 -14.67 37.85 -1.89
N GLU A 779 -14.12 36.68 -1.59
CA GLU A 779 -14.83 35.57 -0.93
C GLU A 779 -14.99 35.77 0.59
N TYR A 780 -15.71 34.86 1.25
CA TYR A 780 -16.05 34.89 2.66
C TYR A 780 -14.82 34.99 3.58
N CYS A 781 -14.88 35.93 4.54
CA CYS A 781 -13.82 36.24 5.51
C CYS A 781 -12.41 36.37 4.88
N ALA A 782 -12.31 36.78 3.62
CA ALA A 782 -11.04 36.94 2.92
C ALA A 782 -10.04 37.84 3.67
N VAL A 783 -10.53 38.89 4.35
CA VAL A 783 -9.73 39.82 5.16
C VAL A 783 -10.48 40.09 6.46
N SER A 784 -10.48 39.14 7.40
CA SER A 784 -11.07 39.30 8.75
C SER A 784 -10.00 39.29 9.85
N ASN A 785 -10.35 39.76 11.04
CA ASN A 785 -9.47 39.76 12.23
C ASN A 785 -8.11 40.46 12.02
N CYS A 786 -8.06 41.47 11.14
CA CYS A 786 -6.88 42.30 10.90
C CYS A 786 -6.91 43.57 11.76
N SER A 787 -6.68 43.43 13.08
CA SER A 787 -6.95 44.47 14.07
C SER A 787 -6.13 45.77 13.94
N SER A 788 -5.00 45.79 13.22
CA SER A 788 -4.27 47.04 12.92
C SER A 788 -4.65 47.69 11.59
N LEU A 789 -5.53 47.06 10.80
CA LEU A 789 -5.87 47.53 9.46
C LEU A 789 -6.71 48.80 9.55
N THR A 790 -6.12 49.94 9.16
CA THR A 790 -6.78 51.24 9.22
C THR A 790 -7.18 51.75 7.83
N THR A 791 -6.55 51.24 6.77
CA THR A 791 -6.81 51.68 5.40
C THR A 791 -6.88 50.49 4.44
N ILE A 792 -7.98 50.40 3.68
CA ILE A 792 -8.10 49.51 2.53
C ILE A 792 -8.16 50.37 1.28
N GLN A 793 -7.11 50.35 0.46
CA GLN A 793 -7.11 51.01 -0.83
C GLN A 793 -7.51 50.01 -1.92
N CYS A 794 -8.71 50.12 -2.48
CA CYS A 794 -9.15 49.28 -3.59
C CYS A 794 -9.01 50.04 -4.91
N ASN A 795 -8.11 49.57 -5.79
CA ASN A 795 -7.84 50.24 -7.06
C ASN A 795 -8.84 49.88 -8.17
N ALA A 796 -9.79 48.97 -7.93
CA ALA A 796 -10.81 48.58 -8.90
C ALA A 796 -11.76 49.75 -9.20
N VAL A 797 -12.06 49.97 -10.48
CA VAL A 797 -12.95 51.06 -10.90
C VAL A 797 -14.42 50.72 -10.64
N THR A 798 -14.77 49.43 -10.71
CA THR A 798 -16.09 48.92 -10.34
C THR A 798 -15.95 48.18 -9.01
N PRO A 799 -16.86 48.37 -8.03
CA PRO A 799 -16.83 47.60 -6.80
C PRO A 799 -16.83 46.09 -7.10
N PRO A 800 -15.85 45.32 -6.60
CA PRO A 800 -15.83 43.87 -6.73
C PRO A 800 -17.07 43.22 -6.10
N ASP A 801 -17.57 42.14 -6.69
CA ASP A 801 -18.59 41.28 -6.09
C ASP A 801 -18.05 40.60 -4.82
N THR A 802 -18.94 40.21 -3.91
CA THR A 802 -18.52 39.61 -2.63
C THR A 802 -19.50 38.56 -2.11
N ASP A 803 -19.01 37.69 -1.22
CA ASP A 803 -19.86 36.90 -0.31
C ASP A 803 -20.48 37.77 0.80
N GLU A 804 -21.26 37.17 1.73
CA GLU A 804 -22.03 37.90 2.75
C GLU A 804 -21.17 38.70 3.75
N ASP A 805 -19.94 38.24 4.03
CA ASP A 805 -19.01 38.94 4.94
C ASP A 805 -17.51 38.74 4.58
N PRO A 806 -16.98 39.46 3.58
CA PRO A 806 -15.58 39.35 3.17
C PRO A 806 -14.57 40.00 4.13
N PHE A 807 -15.00 40.97 4.96
CA PHE A 807 -14.11 41.79 5.79
C PHE A 807 -14.32 41.60 7.31
N GLY A 808 -15.40 40.96 7.76
CA GLY A 808 -15.75 40.93 9.18
C GLY A 808 -16.35 42.25 9.67
N GLU A 809 -17.28 42.16 10.62
CA GLU A 809 -18.04 43.31 11.14
C GLU A 809 -17.16 44.43 11.72
N GLU A 810 -16.04 44.09 12.36
CA GLU A 810 -15.15 45.07 12.99
C GLU A 810 -14.46 46.00 11.97
N LEU A 811 -14.08 45.48 10.79
CA LEU A 811 -13.32 46.25 9.81
C LEU A 811 -14.17 47.32 9.11
N TYR A 812 -15.48 47.12 8.97
CA TYR A 812 -16.37 48.13 8.39
C TYR A 812 -16.41 49.42 9.22
N ALA A 813 -16.30 49.29 10.55
CA ALA A 813 -16.27 50.44 11.46
C ALA A 813 -14.86 51.04 11.61
N GLN A 814 -13.82 50.20 11.53
CA GLN A 814 -12.43 50.58 11.79
C GLN A 814 -11.72 51.18 10.57
N ALA A 815 -11.80 50.53 9.41
CA ALA A 815 -10.96 50.86 8.27
C ALA A 815 -11.58 51.95 7.38
N THR A 816 -10.74 52.84 6.86
CA THR A 816 -11.12 53.76 5.79
C THR A 816 -10.94 53.08 4.44
N LEU A 817 -12.02 53.00 3.67
CA LEU A 817 -11.99 52.52 2.29
C LEU A 817 -11.58 53.67 1.36
N VAL A 818 -10.49 53.50 0.62
CA VAL A 818 -9.99 54.44 -0.38
C VAL A 818 -10.18 53.84 -1.76
N VAL A 819 -10.91 54.52 -2.65
CA VAL A 819 -11.23 54.05 -4.01
C VAL A 819 -10.95 55.14 -5.05
N PRO A 820 -10.83 54.83 -6.35
CA PRO A 820 -10.68 55.86 -7.39
C PRO A 820 -11.76 56.93 -7.25
N GLN A 821 -11.39 58.20 -7.41
CA GLN A 821 -12.31 59.33 -7.20
C GLN A 821 -13.60 59.19 -8.02
N GLN A 822 -13.51 58.67 -9.25
CA GLN A 822 -14.68 58.42 -10.10
C GLN A 822 -15.61 57.29 -9.60
N SER A 823 -15.13 56.43 -8.71
CA SER A 823 -15.80 55.20 -8.28
C SER A 823 -16.50 55.35 -6.92
N VAL A 824 -16.26 56.44 -6.18
CA VAL A 824 -16.80 56.65 -4.81
C VAL A 824 -18.31 56.40 -4.73
N GLU A 825 -19.09 56.96 -5.66
CA GLU A 825 -20.54 56.77 -5.66
C GLU A 825 -20.96 55.33 -6.00
N ALA A 826 -20.20 54.60 -6.81
CA ALA A 826 -20.48 53.19 -7.08
C ALA A 826 -20.27 52.34 -5.81
N TYR A 827 -19.19 52.57 -5.07
CA TYR A 827 -18.91 51.86 -3.82
C TYR A 827 -19.93 52.16 -2.71
N LYS A 828 -20.37 53.41 -2.58
CA LYS A 828 -21.43 53.80 -1.62
C LYS A 828 -22.79 53.16 -1.92
N ASN A 829 -23.06 52.79 -3.16
CA ASN A 829 -24.31 52.16 -3.58
C ASN A 829 -24.24 50.62 -3.60
N HIS A 830 -23.05 50.03 -3.47
CA HIS A 830 -22.86 48.58 -3.52
C HIS A 830 -23.36 47.90 -2.23
N PRO A 831 -24.03 46.73 -2.29
CA PRO A 831 -24.58 46.03 -1.11
C PRO A 831 -23.60 45.81 0.05
N THR A 832 -22.38 45.36 -0.24
CA THR A 832 -21.36 45.06 0.78
C THR A 832 -20.44 46.25 1.08
N TRP A 833 -19.77 46.82 0.06
CA TRP A 833 -18.80 47.91 0.26
C TRP A 833 -19.37 49.18 0.91
N LYS A 834 -20.68 49.45 0.82
CA LYS A 834 -21.32 50.57 1.52
C LYS A 834 -21.28 50.45 3.06
N LYS A 835 -21.00 49.25 3.59
CA LYS A 835 -20.92 49.01 5.04
C LYS A 835 -19.74 49.77 5.67
N PHE A 836 -18.69 50.09 4.92
CA PHE A 836 -17.56 50.90 5.42
C PHE A 836 -18.02 52.30 5.83
N PHE A 837 -17.72 52.68 7.08
CA PHE A 837 -18.13 53.98 7.62
C PHE A 837 -17.49 55.18 6.88
N ASN A 838 -16.22 55.03 6.47
CA ASN A 838 -15.48 56.05 5.75
C ASN A 838 -15.10 55.54 4.35
N ILE A 839 -15.70 56.13 3.30
CA ILE A 839 -15.36 55.87 1.89
C ILE A 839 -14.83 57.16 1.25
N ASN A 840 -13.53 57.18 0.95
CA ASN A 840 -12.81 58.31 0.39
C ASN A 840 -12.38 58.07 -1.05
N GLY A 841 -12.46 59.10 -1.87
CA GLY A 841 -11.93 59.07 -3.23
C GLY A 841 -10.47 59.51 -3.29
N ILE A 842 -9.70 58.87 -4.18
CA ILE A 842 -8.33 59.28 -4.52
C ILE A 842 -8.23 59.57 -6.02
N THR A 843 -7.66 60.73 -6.39
CA THR A 843 -7.34 61.04 -7.79
C THR A 843 -6.01 60.40 -8.15
N THR A 844 -6.04 59.29 -8.88
CA THR A 844 -4.85 58.58 -9.34
C THR A 844 -4.11 59.28 -10.49
N SER A 845 -4.56 60.45 -10.94
CA SER A 845 -3.84 61.26 -11.93
C SER A 845 -2.57 61.86 -11.31
N VAL A 846 -1.43 61.25 -11.59
CA VAL A 846 -0.16 61.99 -11.58
C VAL A 846 -0.23 62.96 -12.75
N GLU A 847 -0.32 64.28 -12.49
CA GLU A 847 -0.09 65.27 -13.54
C GLU A 847 1.28 64.99 -14.17
N GLY A 848 1.30 64.80 -15.49
CA GLY A 848 2.46 64.28 -16.21
C GLY A 848 3.77 64.97 -15.83
N VAL A 849 4.81 64.18 -15.61
CA VAL A 849 6.18 64.70 -15.49
C VAL A 849 6.57 65.27 -16.85
N ASN A 850 6.41 66.57 -17.00
CA ASN A 850 6.84 67.29 -18.19
C ASN A 850 8.36 67.45 -18.19
N ALA A 851 8.97 66.93 -19.27
CA ALA A 851 10.34 67.10 -19.73
C ALA A 851 11.44 66.29 -19.01
N ALA A 852 12.24 65.59 -19.83
CA ALA A 852 13.51 65.00 -19.44
C ALA A 852 14.64 66.06 -19.45
N PRO A 853 15.50 66.09 -18.40
CA PRO A 853 16.85 66.63 -18.54
C PRO A 853 17.96 65.68 -18.04
N ALA A 854 19.19 66.03 -18.43
CA ALA A 854 20.44 65.27 -18.51
C ALA A 854 20.84 64.30 -17.37
N ALA A 855 21.54 63.24 -17.81
CA ALA A 855 22.12 62.16 -17.01
C ALA A 855 23.09 62.64 -15.92
N SER A 856 22.83 62.23 -14.67
CA SER A 856 23.83 61.86 -13.62
C SER A 856 23.30 61.88 -12.17
N GLN A 857 22.00 62.03 -11.91
CA GLN A 857 21.43 61.87 -10.55
C GLN A 857 20.16 61.00 -10.56
N GLU A 858 20.16 59.93 -9.75
CA GLU A 858 18.94 59.16 -9.43
C GLU A 858 17.95 60.05 -8.66
N ARG A 859 16.73 60.21 -9.20
CA ARG A 859 15.65 60.97 -8.56
C ARG A 859 14.64 60.01 -7.94
N ILE A 860 14.27 60.25 -6.68
CA ILE A 860 13.31 59.46 -5.92
C ILE A 860 11.99 60.23 -5.89
N TYR A 861 10.87 59.55 -6.10
CA TYR A 861 9.54 60.11 -6.12
C TYR A 861 8.66 59.44 -5.07
N ASN A 862 7.89 60.22 -4.32
CA ASN A 862 6.87 59.62 -3.45
C ASN A 862 5.69 59.08 -4.26
N LEU A 863 4.77 58.37 -3.59
CA LEU A 863 3.50 57.89 -4.15
C LEU A 863 2.60 59.01 -4.73
N LYS A 864 2.94 60.29 -4.49
CA LYS A 864 2.26 61.47 -5.02
C LYS A 864 2.98 62.09 -6.24
N GLY A 865 4.03 61.46 -6.76
CA GLY A 865 4.80 61.94 -7.91
C GLY A 865 5.72 63.13 -7.63
N GLN A 866 5.96 63.47 -6.36
CA GLN A 866 6.81 64.59 -5.97
C GLN A 866 8.27 64.12 -5.81
N GLU A 867 9.20 64.86 -6.40
CA GLU A 867 10.64 64.59 -6.29
C GLU A 867 11.11 64.80 -4.84
N MET A 868 11.73 63.76 -4.28
CA MET A 868 12.29 63.70 -2.94
C MET A 868 13.81 63.71 -3.02
N LYS A 869 14.44 64.47 -2.10
CA LYS A 869 15.91 64.56 -2.04
C LYS A 869 16.56 63.32 -1.38
N THR A 870 15.85 62.63 -0.48
CA THR A 870 16.24 61.39 0.21
C THR A 870 14.97 60.68 0.76
N GLY A 871 15.00 59.34 0.93
CA GLY A 871 13.91 58.56 1.56
C GLY A 871 13.32 57.44 0.68
N LYS A 872 12.36 56.68 1.23
CA LYS A 872 11.65 55.57 0.54
C LYS A 872 10.75 56.11 -0.58
N GLY A 873 10.89 55.57 -1.80
CA GLY A 873 10.11 56.01 -2.96
C GLY A 873 10.47 55.28 -4.27
N PHE A 874 9.85 55.69 -5.37
CA PHE A 874 10.10 55.15 -6.71
C PHE A 874 11.23 55.93 -7.39
N PHE A 875 12.12 55.27 -8.11
CA PHE A 875 13.02 55.94 -9.05
C PHE A 875 12.84 55.36 -10.44
N ILE A 876 13.19 56.15 -11.46
CA ILE A 876 13.02 55.76 -12.86
C ILE A 876 14.39 55.42 -13.42
N LYS A 877 14.61 54.14 -13.73
CA LYS A 877 15.82 53.64 -14.37
C LYS A 877 15.45 53.09 -15.74
N ASN A 878 16.02 53.67 -16.80
CA ASN A 878 15.72 53.29 -18.19
C ASN A 878 14.22 53.31 -18.57
N GLY A 879 13.44 54.22 -17.97
CA GLY A 879 12.00 54.33 -18.21
C GLY A 879 11.12 53.35 -17.42
N ILE A 880 11.71 52.50 -16.58
CA ILE A 880 11.01 51.55 -15.71
C ILE A 880 10.98 52.11 -14.28
N LYS A 881 9.83 51.99 -13.61
CA LYS A 881 9.66 52.37 -12.21
C LYS A 881 10.20 51.24 -11.31
N GLU A 882 11.27 51.53 -10.58
CA GLU A 882 11.84 50.62 -9.58
C GLU A 882 11.59 51.20 -8.17
N LEU A 883 11.21 50.34 -7.22
CA LEU A 883 10.98 50.72 -5.82
C LEU A 883 12.32 50.68 -5.06
N ARG A 884 12.71 51.78 -4.37
CA ARG A 884 13.89 51.79 -3.50
C ARG A 884 13.46 51.61 -2.05
N MET A 885 13.81 50.47 -1.44
CA MET A 885 13.37 50.12 -0.07
C MET A 885 14.38 50.41 1.06
N PHE A 886 15.54 51.01 0.77
CA PHE A 886 16.53 51.40 1.78
C PHE A 886 16.63 52.91 1.97
#